data_AF-A0A177G7B2-F1
#
_entry.id   AF-A0A177G7B2-F1
#
_cell.length_a   1.000
_cell.length_b   1.000
_cell.length_c   1.000
_cell.angle_alpha   90.00
_cell.angle_beta   90.00
_cell.angle_gamma   90.00
#
_symmetry.space_group_name_H-M   'P 1'
#
loop_
_entity.id
_entity.type
_entity.pdbx_description
1 polymer ?
#
loop_
_entity_poly.entity_id
_entity_poly.type
_entity_poly.pdbx_seq_one_letter_code
_entity_poly.pdbx_strand_id
1 'polypeptide(L)'
;MTQVTNGAIVTVSSGVISSGVAVDNYGTLIVDAGGTANATAVGSNGGVAVSGSANDTTVSGAGVLQVASGGVAASTTVATGQVFVEAGGTLSATRVDGASVDWTGSSVPSVVVSAGGNAQSTQLYSGATLEVYGSAEDTTVNSGSTETVFSGGVASRQTVLSGGSVVVDSGGTLIQKGANDTGNLANSGSIVVSNGGLISGGVAVDGGVTTVLSGGTAKDVIAGNAGSVGTVVFSSGAILQGTTVARSGGTISGGNLTSGASLQVQSGGQTYYTTAGSGAVIDVASGGSTWYAVIDGGTLNLAGGGNGASDAFVTNSTTFTSNGGTVNLESGYSENRTWEVPAAVTMNVTSGATLSSAVIASGGDLTVANGGVISGTVTVQDGGSVSIGPNAGGVIDLQGDTNGGLVISGLTSGGTVSTVISGFSGTAAGNSDSIELAGLKSADVASVTYPSADQVALALTNGGTVTLNITDVESKGFTLSDGTDGWLDFEVCFLSGSMIQTPNGEVAVETLRLGDEVTAYVNGMPQPRRVVWAGKSHATARPHLAPADAGYPVRILKNAIADGVPYKDMLITPEHCLFFYGRFVPARMLVNGSSIFYDTSITSYEYFHVETEEHSVLRADGMLTESYLDTGNRRTFRQAGSVVALGAGCRDWATDAAVPLCVERAFVEPLFYTLAARAGAPASAAVTTNPDLHLVTQSGALIRPVSHQGAQYRFMLPPGVSSVRIVSHASRPSDAIGPFVDDRRALGVAIAGIQLITVDQKHSLTAHLQTEQPSGWYGAEAGEAGPVWTNGNALLPLPVLERNAMSMLSLEVLAAGPYLLAEQTEMETTAYSA
;
A
#
# COMPACT_ATOMS: atom_id res chain seq x y z
N MET A 1 -61.88 -34.42 -19.46
CA MET A 1 -61.38 -33.93 -18.17
C MET A 1 -61.36 -35.13 -17.23
N THR A 2 -60.17 -35.63 -16.93
CA THR A 2 -59.98 -36.76 -16.01
C THR A 2 -59.84 -36.19 -14.60
N GLN A 3 -60.57 -36.71 -13.61
CA GLN A 3 -60.43 -36.31 -12.21
C GLN A 3 -59.71 -37.39 -11.41
N VAL A 4 -58.70 -37.01 -10.64
CA VAL A 4 -57.96 -37.86 -9.72
C VAL A 4 -58.23 -37.36 -8.31
N THR A 5 -59.01 -38.12 -7.53
CA THR A 5 -59.50 -37.69 -6.21
C THR A 5 -59.59 -38.85 -5.22
N ASN A 6 -59.87 -38.56 -3.95
CA ASN A 6 -60.11 -39.54 -2.89
C ASN A 6 -58.94 -40.53 -2.68
N GLY A 7 -57.70 -40.04 -2.77
CA GLY A 7 -56.51 -40.88 -2.64
C GLY A 7 -56.15 -41.71 -3.88
N ALA A 8 -56.85 -41.53 -5.00
CA ALA A 8 -56.50 -42.22 -6.24
C ALA A 8 -55.11 -41.79 -6.76
N ILE A 9 -54.37 -42.75 -7.32
CA ILE A 9 -53.06 -42.52 -7.93
C ILE A 9 -53.15 -42.84 -9.42
N VAL A 10 -52.73 -41.91 -10.28
CA VAL A 10 -52.64 -42.10 -11.73
C VAL A 10 -51.21 -41.87 -12.18
N THR A 11 -50.71 -42.74 -13.05
CA THR A 11 -49.34 -42.64 -13.61
C THR A 11 -49.39 -42.36 -15.11
N VAL A 12 -48.63 -41.35 -15.56
CA VAL A 12 -48.37 -41.03 -16.95
C VAL A 12 -46.97 -41.57 -17.29
N SER A 13 -46.94 -42.79 -17.85
CA SER A 13 -45.70 -43.48 -18.18
C SER A 13 -45.03 -42.93 -19.45
N SER A 14 -43.81 -43.40 -19.73
CA SER A 14 -43.04 -43.03 -20.92
C SER A 14 -43.87 -43.12 -22.22
N GLY A 15 -43.85 -42.05 -23.01
CA GLY A 15 -44.57 -41.94 -24.30
C GLY A 15 -46.06 -41.62 -24.17
N VAL A 16 -46.61 -41.53 -22.95
CA VAL A 16 -48.00 -41.16 -22.70
C VAL A 16 -48.11 -39.64 -22.55
N ILE A 17 -49.11 -39.07 -23.23
CA ILE A 17 -49.48 -37.67 -23.08
C ILE A 17 -50.85 -37.61 -22.40
N SER A 18 -50.92 -36.94 -21.27
CA SER A 18 -52.16 -36.62 -20.56
C SER A 18 -52.49 -35.14 -20.69
N SER A 19 -53.78 -34.79 -20.78
CA SER A 19 -54.21 -33.39 -20.93
C SER A 19 -55.49 -33.10 -20.15
N GLY A 20 -55.52 -31.96 -19.44
CA GLY A 20 -56.70 -31.49 -18.71
C GLY A 20 -57.11 -32.39 -17.55
N VAL A 21 -56.13 -32.87 -16.78
CA VAL A 21 -56.33 -33.65 -15.56
C VAL A 21 -56.55 -32.70 -14.39
N ALA A 22 -57.60 -32.93 -13.60
CA ALA A 22 -57.79 -32.28 -12.31
C ALA A 22 -57.39 -33.23 -11.19
N VAL A 23 -56.57 -32.77 -10.25
CA VAL A 23 -56.04 -33.53 -9.13
C VAL A 23 -56.42 -32.80 -7.85
N ASP A 24 -57.30 -33.39 -7.05
CA ASP A 24 -57.91 -32.78 -5.85
C ASP A 24 -58.09 -33.82 -4.75
N ASN A 25 -58.41 -33.40 -3.52
CA ASN A 25 -58.84 -34.26 -2.42
C ASN A 25 -57.92 -35.47 -2.22
N TYR A 26 -56.62 -35.22 -2.02
CA TYR A 26 -55.59 -36.24 -1.83
C TYR A 26 -55.32 -37.14 -3.06
N GLY A 27 -55.86 -36.82 -4.23
CA GLY A 27 -55.47 -37.47 -5.48
C GLY A 27 -54.00 -37.22 -5.80
N THR A 28 -53.36 -38.17 -6.49
CA THR A 28 -51.95 -38.05 -6.92
C THR A 28 -51.79 -38.37 -8.39
N LEU A 29 -51.13 -37.49 -9.14
CA LEU A 29 -50.66 -37.75 -10.50
C LEU A 29 -49.13 -37.90 -10.50
N ILE A 30 -48.63 -39.02 -11.01
CA ILE A 30 -47.21 -39.27 -11.19
C ILE A 30 -46.89 -39.19 -12.68
N VAL A 31 -45.99 -38.31 -13.08
CA VAL A 31 -45.49 -38.19 -14.45
C VAL A 31 -44.09 -38.78 -14.48
N ASP A 32 -43.97 -40.03 -14.93
CA ASP A 32 -42.68 -40.72 -15.00
C ASP A 32 -41.79 -40.14 -16.10
N ALA A 33 -40.50 -40.50 -16.06
CA ALA A 33 -39.55 -40.16 -17.11
C ALA A 33 -40.10 -40.54 -18.51
N GLY A 34 -40.05 -39.59 -19.43
CA GLY A 34 -40.61 -39.73 -20.78
C GLY A 34 -42.13 -39.56 -20.90
N GLY A 35 -42.86 -39.39 -19.79
CA GLY A 35 -44.28 -39.03 -19.78
C GLY A 35 -44.49 -37.51 -19.91
N THR A 36 -45.66 -37.09 -20.39
CA THR A 36 -46.02 -35.67 -20.52
C THR A 36 -47.42 -35.38 -19.99
N ALA A 37 -47.57 -34.40 -19.10
CA ALA A 37 -48.86 -33.90 -18.63
C ALA A 37 -49.05 -32.43 -19.04
N ASN A 38 -50.15 -32.12 -19.72
CA ASN A 38 -50.45 -30.76 -20.18
C ASN A 38 -51.72 -30.24 -19.49
N ALA A 39 -51.73 -28.96 -19.12
CA ALA A 39 -52.90 -28.28 -18.55
C ALA A 39 -53.47 -29.02 -17.31
N THR A 40 -52.60 -29.49 -16.42
CA THR A 40 -53.01 -30.15 -15.18
C THR A 40 -53.47 -29.10 -14.17
N ALA A 41 -54.63 -29.28 -13.57
CA ALA A 41 -55.12 -28.47 -12.45
C ALA A 41 -54.91 -29.23 -11.14
N VAL A 42 -53.98 -28.75 -10.31
CA VAL A 42 -53.74 -29.24 -8.95
C VAL A 42 -54.51 -28.35 -8.01
N GLY A 43 -55.69 -28.81 -7.58
CA GLY A 43 -56.54 -28.09 -6.67
C GLY A 43 -56.40 -28.61 -5.25
N SER A 44 -57.50 -28.61 -4.51
CA SER A 44 -57.46 -28.67 -3.05
C SER A 44 -56.74 -29.92 -2.56
N ASN A 45 -55.49 -29.74 -2.14
CA ASN A 45 -54.64 -30.78 -1.60
C ASN A 45 -54.42 -32.00 -2.52
N GLY A 46 -54.47 -31.76 -3.83
CA GLY A 46 -53.95 -32.71 -4.81
C GLY A 46 -52.43 -32.68 -4.85
N GLY A 47 -51.82 -33.79 -5.26
CA GLY A 47 -50.37 -33.91 -5.44
C GLY A 47 -50.00 -34.27 -6.87
N VAL A 48 -48.98 -33.62 -7.42
CA VAL A 48 -48.37 -34.02 -8.70
C VAL A 48 -46.87 -34.19 -8.51
N ALA A 49 -46.34 -35.36 -8.88
CA ALA A 49 -44.90 -35.63 -8.90
C ALA A 49 -44.43 -35.78 -10.35
N VAL A 50 -43.42 -35.02 -10.75
CA VAL A 50 -42.93 -34.94 -12.13
C VAL A 50 -41.47 -35.35 -12.21
N SER A 51 -41.22 -36.51 -12.82
CA SER A 51 -39.90 -36.95 -13.31
C SER A 51 -39.81 -36.89 -14.85
N GLY A 52 -40.94 -36.66 -15.53
CA GLY A 52 -41.06 -36.40 -16.98
C GLY A 52 -41.26 -34.91 -17.29
N SER A 53 -42.28 -34.57 -18.08
CA SER A 53 -42.61 -33.18 -18.43
C SER A 53 -44.03 -32.80 -18.00
N ALA A 54 -44.18 -31.64 -17.35
CA ALA A 54 -45.47 -31.04 -17.04
C ALA A 54 -45.54 -29.62 -17.62
N ASN A 55 -46.53 -29.34 -18.48
CA ASN A 55 -46.70 -28.03 -19.12
C ASN A 55 -48.04 -27.41 -18.70
N ASP A 56 -48.05 -26.09 -18.50
CA ASP A 56 -49.26 -25.31 -18.21
C ASP A 56 -50.00 -25.81 -16.95
N THR A 57 -49.25 -26.27 -15.94
CA THR A 57 -49.84 -26.76 -14.69
C THR A 57 -50.32 -25.59 -13.84
N THR A 58 -51.55 -25.64 -13.32
CA THR A 58 -52.07 -24.67 -12.36
C THR A 58 -52.14 -25.29 -10.97
N VAL A 59 -51.53 -24.65 -9.96
CA VAL A 59 -51.46 -25.13 -8.58
C VAL A 59 -52.20 -24.18 -7.65
N SER A 60 -53.19 -24.69 -6.92
CA SER A 60 -54.11 -23.87 -6.11
C SER A 60 -54.63 -24.65 -4.88
N GLY A 61 -55.17 -23.94 -3.89
CA GLY A 61 -55.90 -24.52 -2.76
C GLY A 61 -55.05 -25.49 -1.91
N ALA A 62 -53.80 -25.13 -1.58
CA ALA A 62 -52.86 -26.04 -0.93
C ALA A 62 -52.51 -27.32 -1.73
N GLY A 63 -52.80 -27.35 -3.03
CA GLY A 63 -52.25 -28.35 -3.95
C GLY A 63 -50.72 -28.24 -4.03
N VAL A 64 -50.07 -29.38 -4.30
CA VAL A 64 -48.60 -29.48 -4.33
C VAL A 64 -48.12 -30.03 -5.67
N LEU A 65 -47.18 -29.33 -6.28
CA LEU A 65 -46.41 -29.81 -7.43
C LEU A 65 -44.96 -30.07 -7.01
N GLN A 66 -44.51 -31.30 -7.12
CA GLN A 66 -43.11 -31.70 -6.92
C GLN A 66 -42.45 -31.97 -8.27
N VAL A 67 -41.39 -31.23 -8.57
CA VAL A 67 -40.53 -31.44 -9.74
C VAL A 67 -39.30 -32.22 -9.28
N ALA A 68 -39.33 -33.53 -9.50
CA ALA A 68 -38.28 -34.46 -9.10
C ALA A 68 -37.08 -34.42 -10.06
N SER A 69 -36.02 -35.16 -9.73
CA SER A 69 -34.81 -35.29 -10.56
C SER A 69 -35.13 -35.68 -12.01
N GLY A 70 -34.65 -34.88 -12.96
CA GLY A 70 -34.89 -35.06 -14.40
C GLY A 70 -36.25 -34.58 -14.89
N GLY A 71 -37.13 -34.17 -13.97
CA GLY A 71 -38.43 -33.58 -14.26
C GLY A 71 -38.33 -32.14 -14.74
N VAL A 72 -39.21 -31.75 -15.66
CA VAL A 72 -39.34 -30.38 -16.16
C VAL A 72 -40.78 -29.92 -16.03
N ALA A 73 -41.02 -28.85 -15.27
CA ALA A 73 -42.29 -28.15 -15.22
C ALA A 73 -42.18 -26.79 -15.90
N ALA A 74 -42.93 -26.57 -16.97
CA ALA A 74 -42.89 -25.34 -17.76
C ALA A 74 -44.26 -24.63 -17.73
N SER A 75 -44.23 -23.28 -17.75
CA SER A 75 -45.43 -22.44 -17.78
C SER A 75 -46.38 -22.69 -16.60
N THR A 76 -45.83 -23.02 -15.42
CA THR A 76 -46.64 -23.31 -14.23
C THR A 76 -47.26 -22.01 -13.70
N THR A 77 -48.53 -22.06 -13.30
CA THR A 77 -49.21 -20.97 -12.57
C THR A 77 -49.49 -21.40 -11.14
N VAL A 78 -48.94 -20.69 -10.17
CA VAL A 78 -49.12 -20.93 -8.74
C VAL A 78 -50.04 -19.85 -8.17
N ALA A 79 -51.29 -20.21 -7.88
CA ALA A 79 -52.27 -19.27 -7.35
C ALA A 79 -52.21 -19.19 -5.83
N THR A 80 -52.46 -20.33 -5.16
CA THR A 80 -52.46 -20.47 -3.68
C THR A 80 -51.92 -21.82 -3.20
N GLY A 81 -51.30 -22.59 -4.10
CA GLY A 81 -50.66 -23.87 -3.79
C GLY A 81 -49.13 -23.75 -3.72
N GLN A 82 -48.42 -24.88 -3.68
CA GLN A 82 -46.98 -24.91 -3.46
C GLN A 82 -46.25 -25.72 -4.53
N VAL A 83 -45.04 -25.27 -4.90
CA VAL A 83 -44.15 -25.98 -5.81
C VAL A 83 -42.82 -26.28 -5.12
N PHE A 84 -42.37 -27.53 -5.22
CA PHE A 84 -41.04 -27.97 -4.79
C PHE A 84 -40.22 -28.38 -6.01
N VAL A 85 -39.03 -27.80 -6.17
CA VAL A 85 -38.08 -28.17 -7.21
C VAL A 85 -36.91 -28.88 -6.54
N GLU A 86 -36.87 -30.20 -6.69
CA GLU A 86 -35.85 -31.05 -6.07
C GLU A 86 -34.54 -31.02 -6.86
N ALA A 87 -33.50 -31.64 -6.27
CA ALA A 87 -32.21 -31.82 -6.93
C ALA A 87 -32.38 -32.43 -8.34
N GLY A 88 -31.85 -31.74 -9.36
CA GLY A 88 -31.94 -32.15 -10.77
C GLY A 88 -33.29 -31.88 -11.45
N GLY A 89 -34.27 -31.30 -10.74
CA GLY A 89 -35.53 -30.83 -11.31
C GLY A 89 -35.39 -29.42 -11.91
N THR A 90 -36.20 -29.12 -12.94
CA THR A 90 -36.23 -27.79 -13.58
C THR A 90 -37.64 -27.21 -13.62
N LEU A 91 -37.80 -25.99 -13.10
CA LEU A 91 -39.01 -25.19 -13.20
C LEU A 91 -38.74 -24.00 -14.13
N SER A 92 -39.58 -23.78 -15.14
CA SER A 92 -39.37 -22.69 -16.11
C SER A 92 -40.65 -21.91 -16.41
N ALA A 93 -40.47 -20.61 -16.69
CA ALA A 93 -41.55 -19.68 -17.07
C ALA A 93 -42.75 -19.68 -16.10
N THR A 94 -42.47 -19.71 -14.79
CA THR A 94 -43.50 -19.84 -13.76
C THR A 94 -44.09 -18.49 -13.37
N ARG A 95 -45.41 -18.44 -13.19
CA ARG A 95 -46.17 -17.28 -12.67
C ARG A 95 -46.67 -17.61 -11.27
N VAL A 96 -46.38 -16.76 -10.28
CA VAL A 96 -46.85 -16.93 -8.89
C VAL A 96 -47.73 -15.74 -8.51
N ASP A 97 -49.04 -15.95 -8.42
CA ASP A 97 -50.04 -14.88 -8.32
C ASP A 97 -50.26 -14.35 -6.90
N GLY A 98 -49.91 -15.11 -5.86
CA GLY A 98 -50.13 -14.68 -4.48
C GLY A 98 -49.57 -15.62 -3.43
N ALA A 99 -49.94 -15.34 -2.17
CA ALA A 99 -49.49 -16.10 -1.03
C ALA A 99 -50.01 -17.55 -1.06
N SER A 100 -49.13 -18.48 -0.71
CA SER A 100 -49.44 -19.89 -0.66
C SER A 100 -49.76 -20.32 0.77
N VAL A 101 -50.64 -21.31 0.87
CA VAL A 101 -51.05 -21.92 2.15
C VAL A 101 -50.90 -23.43 2.08
N ASP A 102 -50.60 -24.05 3.22
CA ASP A 102 -50.66 -25.50 3.37
C ASP A 102 -52.08 -26.00 3.66
N TRP A 103 -52.24 -27.32 3.84
CA TRP A 103 -53.55 -27.94 4.18
C TRP A 103 -54.17 -27.32 5.45
N THR A 104 -53.35 -26.84 6.39
CA THR A 104 -53.82 -26.23 7.65
C THR A 104 -54.26 -24.78 7.50
N GLY A 105 -54.05 -24.18 6.32
CA GLY A 105 -54.26 -22.76 6.07
C GLY A 105 -53.12 -21.89 6.58
N SER A 106 -51.99 -22.48 6.98
CA SER A 106 -50.80 -21.75 7.40
C SER A 106 -50.06 -21.22 6.19
N SER A 107 -49.52 -20.00 6.28
CA SER A 107 -48.71 -19.41 5.22
C SER A 107 -47.43 -20.24 5.00
N VAL A 108 -47.15 -20.54 3.74
CA VAL A 108 -45.96 -21.30 3.31
C VAL A 108 -45.32 -20.64 2.08
N PRO A 109 -44.05 -20.93 1.78
CA PRO A 109 -43.43 -20.45 0.55
C PRO A 109 -44.17 -20.96 -0.69
N SER A 110 -44.35 -20.10 -1.69
CA SER A 110 -45.06 -20.47 -2.91
C SER A 110 -44.24 -21.40 -3.79
N VAL A 111 -42.93 -21.16 -3.87
CA VAL A 111 -41.98 -21.98 -4.59
C VAL A 111 -40.75 -22.19 -3.72
N VAL A 112 -40.31 -23.44 -3.58
CA VAL A 112 -39.06 -23.82 -2.91
C VAL A 112 -38.16 -24.51 -3.93
N VAL A 113 -36.98 -23.95 -4.16
CA VAL A 113 -35.93 -24.56 -5.00
C VAL A 113 -34.91 -25.19 -4.08
N SER A 114 -35.00 -26.51 -3.89
CA SER A 114 -34.07 -27.28 -3.08
C SER A 114 -32.65 -27.25 -3.66
N ALA A 115 -31.65 -27.61 -2.85
CA ALA A 115 -30.26 -27.72 -3.30
C ALA A 115 -30.15 -28.60 -4.55
N GLY A 116 -29.51 -28.08 -5.60
CA GLY A 116 -29.37 -28.75 -6.90
C GLY A 116 -30.60 -28.67 -7.82
N GLY A 117 -31.71 -28.06 -7.38
CA GLY A 117 -32.85 -27.71 -8.23
C GLY A 117 -32.61 -26.41 -9.00
N ASN A 118 -33.34 -26.19 -10.09
CA ASN A 118 -33.19 -25.01 -10.95
C ASN A 118 -34.56 -24.37 -11.28
N ALA A 119 -34.71 -23.07 -11.03
CA ALA A 119 -35.85 -22.28 -11.46
C ALA A 119 -35.41 -21.18 -12.45
N GLN A 120 -36.14 -21.00 -13.54
CA GLN A 120 -35.82 -20.03 -14.59
C GLN A 120 -37.04 -19.20 -14.99
N SER A 121 -36.85 -17.88 -15.10
CA SER A 121 -37.87 -16.94 -15.56
C SER A 121 -39.16 -16.96 -14.70
N THR A 122 -39.00 -17.04 -13.38
CA THR A 122 -40.11 -16.99 -12.43
C THR A 122 -40.62 -15.55 -12.26
N GLN A 123 -41.93 -15.33 -12.28
CA GLN A 123 -42.56 -14.04 -12.05
C GLN A 123 -43.34 -14.08 -10.74
N LEU A 124 -42.91 -13.31 -9.74
CA LEU A 124 -43.54 -13.24 -8.42
C LEU A 124 -44.43 -12.00 -8.32
N TYR A 125 -45.69 -12.16 -7.92
CA TYR A 125 -46.65 -11.07 -7.70
C TYR A 125 -46.98 -10.90 -6.20
N SER A 126 -47.80 -9.91 -5.86
CA SER A 126 -48.08 -9.53 -4.48
C SER A 126 -48.47 -10.71 -3.58
N GLY A 127 -47.72 -10.92 -2.49
CA GLY A 127 -47.87 -12.04 -1.55
C GLY A 127 -47.10 -13.30 -1.93
N ALA A 128 -46.59 -13.42 -3.15
CA ALA A 128 -45.78 -14.55 -3.59
C ALA A 128 -44.40 -14.57 -2.92
N THR A 129 -43.94 -15.76 -2.59
CA THR A 129 -42.63 -16.00 -1.98
C THR A 129 -41.86 -17.10 -2.71
N LEU A 130 -40.57 -16.87 -2.96
CA LEU A 130 -39.64 -17.84 -3.55
C LEU A 130 -38.47 -18.06 -2.58
N GLU A 131 -38.23 -19.31 -2.20
CA GLU A 131 -37.05 -19.71 -1.42
C GLU A 131 -36.05 -20.46 -2.30
N VAL A 132 -34.78 -20.03 -2.28
CA VAL A 132 -33.73 -20.55 -3.16
C VAL A 132 -32.60 -21.15 -2.33
N TYR A 133 -32.52 -22.48 -2.32
CA TYR A 133 -31.37 -23.26 -1.82
C TYR A 133 -30.56 -23.86 -3.00
N GLY A 134 -31.14 -23.93 -4.20
CA GLY A 134 -30.50 -24.33 -5.45
C GLY A 134 -30.17 -23.12 -6.34
N SER A 135 -30.63 -23.12 -7.59
CA SER A 135 -30.41 -22.03 -8.55
C SER A 135 -31.72 -21.37 -8.96
N ALA A 136 -31.75 -20.03 -8.99
CA ALA A 136 -32.85 -19.26 -9.56
C ALA A 136 -32.30 -18.22 -10.54
N GLU A 137 -32.79 -18.21 -11.78
CA GLU A 137 -32.32 -17.29 -12.82
C GLU A 137 -33.46 -16.48 -13.45
N ASP A 138 -33.20 -15.21 -13.73
CA ASP A 138 -34.11 -14.32 -14.45
C ASP A 138 -35.50 -14.18 -13.78
N THR A 139 -35.55 -14.29 -12.46
CA THR A 139 -36.73 -14.01 -11.63
C THR A 139 -37.09 -12.53 -11.71
N THR A 140 -38.36 -12.25 -11.95
CA THR A 140 -38.95 -10.90 -11.81
C THR A 140 -39.71 -10.82 -10.49
N VAL A 141 -39.23 -9.95 -9.60
CA VAL A 141 -39.81 -9.73 -8.27
C VAL A 141 -40.65 -8.46 -8.31
N ASN A 142 -41.98 -8.62 -8.42
CA ASN A 142 -42.91 -7.50 -8.50
C ASN A 142 -43.27 -6.94 -7.10
N SER A 143 -44.01 -5.83 -7.10
CA SER A 143 -44.49 -5.18 -5.87
C SER A 143 -45.21 -6.14 -4.93
N GLY A 144 -44.81 -6.14 -3.65
CA GLY A 144 -45.39 -6.97 -2.59
C GLY A 144 -44.94 -8.43 -2.60
N SER A 145 -43.95 -8.81 -3.42
CA SER A 145 -43.40 -10.17 -3.48
C SER A 145 -41.98 -10.25 -2.89
N THR A 146 -41.55 -11.45 -2.52
CA THR A 146 -40.22 -11.67 -1.92
C THR A 146 -39.52 -12.90 -2.48
N GLU A 147 -38.25 -12.73 -2.85
CA GLU A 147 -37.31 -13.83 -3.09
C GLU A 147 -36.29 -13.88 -1.95
N THR A 148 -36.05 -15.06 -1.38
CA THR A 148 -35.01 -15.26 -0.36
C THR A 148 -34.01 -16.31 -0.83
N VAL A 149 -32.73 -15.94 -0.84
CA VAL A 149 -31.61 -16.80 -1.23
C VAL A 149 -30.89 -17.28 0.02
N PHE A 150 -31.00 -18.57 0.30
CA PHE A 150 -30.43 -19.20 1.49
C PHE A 150 -29.04 -19.77 1.23
N SER A 151 -28.44 -20.33 2.28
CA SER A 151 -27.13 -20.99 2.23
C SER A 151 -26.99 -21.98 1.07
N GLY A 152 -25.99 -21.77 0.21
CA GLY A 152 -25.73 -22.59 -0.98
C GLY A 152 -26.60 -22.24 -2.19
N GLY A 153 -27.61 -21.40 -2.01
CA GLY A 153 -28.46 -20.89 -3.07
C GLY A 153 -27.77 -19.82 -3.91
N VAL A 154 -28.02 -19.85 -5.21
CA VAL A 154 -27.52 -18.86 -6.17
C VAL A 154 -28.69 -18.28 -6.96
N ALA A 155 -28.97 -17.00 -6.75
CA ALA A 155 -29.85 -16.22 -7.59
C ALA A 155 -29.02 -15.47 -8.64
N SER A 156 -29.45 -15.45 -9.90
CA SER A 156 -28.77 -14.66 -10.91
C SER A 156 -29.72 -13.92 -11.84
N ARG A 157 -29.31 -12.72 -12.23
CA ARG A 157 -30.02 -11.88 -13.20
C ARG A 157 -31.45 -11.47 -12.79
N GLN A 158 -31.69 -11.26 -11.49
CA GLN A 158 -33.02 -10.87 -11.01
C GLN A 158 -33.40 -9.45 -11.43
N THR A 159 -34.65 -9.26 -11.84
CA THR A 159 -35.27 -7.95 -12.05
C THR A 159 -36.13 -7.62 -10.84
N VAL A 160 -35.70 -6.65 -10.04
CA VAL A 160 -36.40 -6.26 -8.80
C VAL A 160 -37.14 -4.95 -9.05
N LEU A 161 -38.46 -5.02 -9.08
CA LEU A 161 -39.31 -3.86 -9.36
C LEU A 161 -39.69 -3.13 -8.07
N SER A 162 -40.14 -1.88 -8.20
CA SER A 162 -40.58 -1.07 -7.06
C SER A 162 -41.59 -1.80 -6.16
N GLY A 163 -41.25 -1.87 -4.87
CA GLY A 163 -41.99 -2.62 -3.85
C GLY A 163 -41.75 -4.13 -3.80
N GLY A 164 -40.93 -4.69 -4.70
CA GLY A 164 -40.41 -6.05 -4.63
C GLY A 164 -39.18 -6.13 -3.73
N SER A 165 -38.93 -7.31 -3.14
CA SER A 165 -37.81 -7.52 -2.21
C SER A 165 -37.02 -8.79 -2.52
N VAL A 166 -35.70 -8.68 -2.55
CA VAL A 166 -34.78 -9.82 -2.54
C VAL A 166 -33.98 -9.80 -1.25
N VAL A 167 -33.94 -10.92 -0.54
CA VAL A 167 -33.11 -11.12 0.65
C VAL A 167 -32.05 -12.16 0.36
N VAL A 168 -30.78 -11.82 0.57
CA VAL A 168 -29.65 -12.74 0.47
C VAL A 168 -29.19 -13.06 1.88
N ASP A 169 -29.52 -14.27 2.34
CA ASP A 169 -29.21 -14.72 3.70
C ASP A 169 -27.77 -15.28 3.80
N SER A 170 -27.37 -15.67 5.00
CA SER A 170 -26.06 -16.27 5.26
C SER A 170 -25.75 -17.43 4.31
N GLY A 171 -24.64 -17.32 3.58
CA GLY A 171 -24.19 -18.32 2.60
C GLY A 171 -24.94 -18.30 1.26
N GLY A 172 -25.93 -17.41 1.09
CA GLY A 172 -26.61 -17.18 -0.19
C GLY A 172 -25.82 -16.23 -1.08
N THR A 173 -25.97 -16.38 -2.40
CA THR A 173 -25.31 -15.54 -3.39
C THR A 173 -26.29 -14.96 -4.41
N LEU A 174 -26.26 -13.65 -4.60
CA LEU A 174 -26.95 -12.96 -5.70
C LEU A 174 -25.92 -12.45 -6.72
N ILE A 175 -26.02 -12.93 -7.95
CA ILE A 175 -25.15 -12.55 -9.07
C ILE A 175 -25.93 -11.70 -10.06
N GLN A 176 -25.57 -10.43 -10.15
CA GLN A 176 -26.08 -9.49 -11.12
C GLN A 176 -24.98 -9.11 -12.11
N LYS A 177 -25.36 -8.52 -13.25
CA LYS A 177 -24.37 -8.00 -14.20
C LYS A 177 -23.52 -6.90 -13.54
N GLY A 178 -22.20 -6.98 -13.70
CA GLY A 178 -21.23 -6.23 -12.92
C GLY A 178 -21.02 -4.78 -13.38
N ALA A 179 -20.13 -4.06 -12.69
CA ALA A 179 -19.81 -2.66 -12.98
C ALA A 179 -19.37 -2.37 -14.43
N ASN A 180 -18.80 -3.39 -15.09
CA ASN A 180 -18.16 -3.30 -16.40
C ASN A 180 -19.06 -3.72 -17.57
N ASP A 181 -20.30 -4.17 -17.32
CA ASP A 181 -21.17 -4.68 -18.38
C ASP A 181 -22.16 -3.60 -18.88
N THR A 182 -22.29 -3.48 -20.20
CA THR A 182 -23.29 -2.60 -20.84
C THR A 182 -24.62 -3.34 -20.94
N GLY A 183 -25.47 -3.22 -19.91
CA GLY A 183 -26.82 -3.79 -19.93
C GLY A 183 -27.27 -4.29 -18.57
N ASN A 184 -26.99 -3.50 -17.54
CA ASN A 184 -27.21 -3.89 -16.16
C ASN A 184 -28.69 -4.06 -15.85
N LEU A 185 -28.99 -5.10 -15.06
CA LEU A 185 -30.33 -5.35 -14.56
C LEU A 185 -30.66 -4.33 -13.47
N ALA A 186 -31.80 -3.68 -13.64
CA ALA A 186 -32.27 -2.61 -12.80
C ALA A 186 -32.92 -3.16 -11.52
N ASN A 187 -32.44 -2.71 -10.36
CA ASN A 187 -33.17 -2.80 -9.10
C ASN A 187 -33.85 -1.45 -8.85
N SER A 188 -35.19 -1.42 -8.93
CA SER A 188 -36.03 -0.30 -8.48
C SER A 188 -36.78 -0.61 -7.18
N GLY A 189 -36.58 -1.80 -6.61
CA GLY A 189 -37.11 -2.25 -5.32
C GLY A 189 -36.04 -2.33 -4.23
N SER A 190 -36.13 -3.35 -3.38
CA SER A 190 -35.22 -3.55 -2.25
C SER A 190 -34.41 -4.82 -2.38
N ILE A 191 -33.10 -4.73 -2.18
CA ILE A 191 -32.21 -5.87 -1.97
C ILE A 191 -31.59 -5.75 -0.58
N VAL A 192 -31.65 -6.80 0.23
CA VAL A 192 -31.02 -6.86 1.55
C VAL A 192 -30.02 -8.01 1.58
N VAL A 193 -28.77 -7.73 1.93
CA VAL A 193 -27.70 -8.72 2.08
C VAL A 193 -27.37 -8.85 3.55
N SER A 194 -27.72 -10.01 4.13
CA SER A 194 -27.50 -10.34 5.53
C SER A 194 -26.06 -10.71 5.83
N ASN A 195 -25.75 -10.94 7.11
CA ASN A 195 -24.46 -11.47 7.55
C ASN A 195 -24.10 -12.76 6.80
N GLY A 196 -22.91 -12.83 6.21
CA GLY A 196 -22.46 -13.99 5.44
C GLY A 196 -23.10 -14.13 4.05
N GLY A 197 -24.01 -13.24 3.67
CA GLY A 197 -24.57 -13.17 2.31
C GLY A 197 -23.65 -12.40 1.36
N LEU A 198 -23.75 -12.72 0.06
CA LEU A 198 -22.96 -12.08 -1.00
C LEU A 198 -23.86 -11.54 -2.11
N ILE A 199 -23.67 -10.26 -2.46
CA ILE A 199 -24.08 -9.72 -3.76
C ILE A 199 -22.86 -9.41 -4.61
N SER A 200 -22.88 -9.85 -5.87
CA SER A 200 -21.88 -9.49 -6.87
C SER A 200 -22.56 -8.83 -8.05
N GLY A 201 -22.16 -7.61 -8.40
CA GLY A 201 -22.76 -6.82 -9.48
C GLY A 201 -24.09 -6.15 -9.11
N GLY A 202 -24.75 -5.58 -10.13
CA GLY A 202 -26.10 -5.00 -10.03
C GLY A 202 -26.11 -3.49 -9.91
N VAL A 203 -27.25 -2.89 -10.26
CA VAL A 203 -27.44 -1.44 -10.23
C VAL A 203 -28.73 -1.10 -9.48
N ALA A 204 -28.58 -0.32 -8.42
CA ALA A 204 -29.71 0.39 -7.82
C ALA A 204 -30.07 1.59 -8.70
N VAL A 205 -31.30 1.66 -9.21
CA VAL A 205 -31.83 2.74 -10.07
C VAL A 205 -33.29 3.05 -9.70
N ASP A 206 -33.83 4.15 -10.21
CA ASP A 206 -35.25 4.53 -10.09
C ASP A 206 -35.81 4.45 -8.65
N GLY A 207 -35.00 4.82 -7.66
CA GLY A 207 -35.34 4.78 -6.23
C GLY A 207 -35.04 3.46 -5.54
N GLY A 208 -34.47 2.49 -6.25
CA GLY A 208 -34.06 1.21 -5.68
C GLY A 208 -32.98 1.36 -4.60
N VAL A 209 -33.04 0.45 -3.63
CA VAL A 209 -32.15 0.42 -2.47
C VAL A 209 -31.53 -0.96 -2.33
N THR A 210 -30.21 -1.01 -2.29
CA THR A 210 -29.46 -2.20 -1.86
C THR A 210 -28.88 -1.92 -0.47
N THR A 211 -29.25 -2.72 0.53
CA THR A 211 -28.75 -2.62 1.90
C THR A 211 -27.89 -3.82 2.24
N VAL A 212 -26.65 -3.58 2.63
CA VAL A 212 -25.71 -4.61 3.07
C VAL A 212 -25.53 -4.47 4.57
N LEU A 213 -25.96 -5.49 5.30
CA LEU A 213 -25.91 -5.53 6.76
C LEU A 213 -24.51 -5.91 7.24
N SER A 214 -24.29 -5.81 8.56
CA SER A 214 -23.00 -6.13 9.17
C SER A 214 -22.57 -7.58 8.86
N GLY A 215 -21.36 -7.75 8.33
CA GLY A 215 -20.83 -9.03 7.86
C GLY A 215 -21.38 -9.53 6.52
N GLY A 216 -22.27 -8.78 5.87
CA GLY A 216 -22.62 -9.00 4.46
C GLY A 216 -21.54 -8.44 3.53
N THR A 217 -21.43 -9.03 2.33
CA THR A 217 -20.42 -8.63 1.33
C THR A 217 -21.10 -8.12 0.06
N ALA A 218 -20.64 -6.98 -0.44
CA ALA A 218 -20.93 -6.53 -1.80
C ALA A 218 -19.66 -6.47 -2.62
N LYS A 219 -19.75 -6.96 -3.86
CA LYS A 219 -18.68 -6.95 -4.84
C LYS A 219 -19.18 -6.33 -6.14
N ASP A 220 -18.41 -5.44 -6.74
CA ASP A 220 -18.67 -4.89 -8.09
C ASP A 220 -20.04 -4.19 -8.30
N VAL A 221 -20.59 -3.56 -7.25
CA VAL A 221 -21.94 -2.96 -7.26
C VAL A 221 -21.97 -1.52 -7.77
N ILE A 222 -23.11 -1.08 -8.29
CA ILE A 222 -23.30 0.29 -8.80
C ILE A 222 -24.51 0.96 -8.14
N ALA A 223 -24.36 2.24 -7.79
CA ALA A 223 -25.44 3.13 -7.43
C ALA A 223 -25.72 4.15 -8.55
N GLY A 224 -26.97 4.25 -9.00
CA GLY A 224 -27.44 5.26 -9.93
C GLY A 224 -27.14 5.00 -11.40
N ASN A 225 -27.81 5.77 -12.26
CA ASN A 225 -27.59 5.83 -13.70
C ASN A 225 -28.05 7.20 -14.23
N ALA A 226 -27.66 7.58 -15.45
CA ALA A 226 -28.02 8.88 -16.02
C ALA A 226 -29.55 9.12 -15.98
N GLY A 227 -29.99 10.07 -15.15
CA GLY A 227 -31.40 10.44 -14.98
C GLY A 227 -32.17 9.66 -13.90
N SER A 228 -31.54 8.72 -13.18
CA SER A 228 -32.17 7.84 -12.21
C SER A 228 -31.46 7.88 -10.86
N VAL A 229 -32.22 8.00 -9.77
CA VAL A 229 -31.70 7.95 -8.40
C VAL A 229 -31.52 6.50 -7.96
N GLY A 230 -30.42 6.17 -7.29
CA GLY A 230 -30.21 4.83 -6.75
C GLY A 230 -29.33 4.84 -5.51
N THR A 231 -29.63 3.99 -4.53
CA THR A 231 -28.93 4.00 -3.24
C THR A 231 -28.34 2.64 -2.89
N VAL A 232 -27.08 2.63 -2.46
CA VAL A 232 -26.45 1.47 -1.81
C VAL A 232 -26.04 1.87 -0.41
N VAL A 233 -26.50 1.14 0.60
CA VAL A 233 -26.24 1.42 2.01
C VAL A 233 -25.52 0.25 2.64
N PHE A 234 -24.45 0.54 3.34
CA PHE A 234 -23.62 -0.41 4.07
C PHE A 234 -23.70 -0.10 5.56
N SER A 235 -24.11 -1.09 6.34
CA SER A 235 -24.05 -1.00 7.81
C SER A 235 -22.60 -1.08 8.29
N SER A 236 -22.35 -0.66 9.53
CA SER A 236 -21.03 -0.82 10.15
C SER A 236 -20.62 -2.31 10.16
N GLY A 237 -19.41 -2.59 9.67
CA GLY A 237 -18.90 -3.96 9.50
C GLY A 237 -19.36 -4.68 8.23
N ALA A 238 -20.09 -4.00 7.33
CA ALA A 238 -20.30 -4.51 5.97
C ALA A 238 -19.04 -4.36 5.11
N ILE A 239 -18.83 -5.30 4.18
CA ILE A 239 -17.59 -5.46 3.43
C ILE A 239 -17.81 -5.04 1.97
N LEU A 240 -16.94 -4.17 1.46
CA LEU A 240 -16.86 -3.84 0.02
C LEU A 240 -15.63 -4.49 -0.60
N GLN A 241 -15.85 -5.23 -1.69
CA GLN A 241 -14.80 -5.83 -2.52
C GLN A 241 -14.94 -5.41 -3.99
N GLY A 242 -13.87 -5.56 -4.76
CA GLY A 242 -13.88 -5.23 -6.19
C GLY A 242 -14.11 -3.74 -6.44
N THR A 243 -14.84 -3.40 -7.50
CA THR A 243 -15.06 -2.01 -7.92
C THR A 243 -16.51 -1.58 -7.70
N THR A 244 -16.72 -0.74 -6.69
CA THR A 244 -18.01 -0.10 -6.48
C THR A 244 -18.08 1.25 -7.20
N VAL A 245 -19.20 1.59 -7.83
CA VAL A 245 -19.35 2.83 -8.60
C VAL A 245 -20.57 3.64 -8.17
N ALA A 246 -20.39 4.90 -7.76
CA ALA A 246 -21.45 5.90 -7.67
C ALA A 246 -21.50 6.71 -8.97
N ARG A 247 -22.59 6.57 -9.74
CA ARG A 247 -22.85 7.35 -10.96
C ARG A 247 -23.71 8.57 -10.65
N SER A 248 -24.02 9.37 -11.67
CA SER A 248 -24.98 10.47 -11.57
C SER A 248 -26.30 10.01 -10.93
N GLY A 249 -26.75 10.69 -9.87
CA GLY A 249 -27.95 10.32 -9.10
C GLY A 249 -27.76 9.15 -8.13
N GLY A 250 -26.58 8.52 -8.15
CA GLY A 250 -26.19 7.43 -7.27
C GLY A 250 -25.68 7.93 -5.93
N THR A 251 -26.14 7.29 -4.85
CA THR A 251 -25.64 7.52 -3.49
C THR A 251 -25.11 6.23 -2.90
N ILE A 252 -23.90 6.25 -2.36
CA ILE A 252 -23.33 5.16 -1.56
C ILE A 252 -23.12 5.65 -0.13
N SER A 253 -23.59 4.94 0.87
CA SER A 253 -23.45 5.32 2.27
C SER A 253 -22.87 4.19 3.09
N GLY A 254 -21.83 4.47 3.87
CA GLY A 254 -21.13 3.51 4.72
C GLY A 254 -20.18 2.57 3.96
N GLY A 255 -19.67 1.59 4.70
CA GLY A 255 -18.93 0.45 4.15
C GLY A 255 -17.42 0.57 4.29
N ASN A 256 -16.79 -0.56 4.59
CA ASN A 256 -15.35 -0.67 4.73
C ASN A 256 -14.78 -1.31 3.46
N LEU A 257 -14.00 -0.53 2.72
CA LEU A 257 -13.26 -1.01 1.57
C LEU A 257 -12.04 -1.78 2.06
N THR A 258 -11.92 -3.04 1.65
CA THR A 258 -10.77 -3.90 1.96
C THR A 258 -9.62 -3.70 0.97
N SER A 259 -8.45 -4.26 1.27
CA SER A 259 -7.31 -4.27 0.34
C SER A 259 -7.70 -4.69 -1.07
N GLY A 260 -7.31 -3.89 -2.07
CA GLY A 260 -7.63 -4.09 -3.49
C GLY A 260 -9.03 -3.64 -3.91
N ALA A 261 -9.90 -3.21 -2.99
CA ALA A 261 -11.19 -2.64 -3.33
C ALA A 261 -11.06 -1.18 -3.81
N SER A 262 -11.92 -0.79 -4.75
CA SER A 262 -12.00 0.56 -5.30
C SER A 262 -13.42 1.09 -5.25
N LEU A 263 -13.57 2.36 -4.90
CA LEU A 263 -14.84 3.11 -4.98
C LEU A 263 -14.66 4.28 -5.94
N GLN A 264 -15.35 4.23 -7.07
CA GLN A 264 -15.34 5.28 -8.08
C GLN A 264 -16.57 6.18 -7.93
N VAL A 265 -16.35 7.44 -7.61
CA VAL A 265 -17.40 8.47 -7.50
C VAL A 265 -17.35 9.33 -8.76
N GLN A 266 -18.24 9.05 -9.69
CA GLN A 266 -18.33 9.75 -10.97
C GLN A 266 -19.10 11.06 -10.83
N SER A 267 -19.13 11.85 -11.91
CA SER A 267 -19.87 13.12 -11.96
C SER A 267 -21.34 12.97 -11.56
N GLY A 268 -21.78 13.75 -10.56
CA GLY A 268 -23.12 13.71 -9.98
C GLY A 268 -23.38 12.52 -9.03
N GLY A 269 -22.38 11.68 -8.78
CA GLY A 269 -22.42 10.62 -7.78
C GLY A 269 -21.98 11.12 -6.40
N GLN A 270 -22.56 10.54 -5.36
CA GLN A 270 -22.33 10.95 -3.98
C GLN A 270 -21.96 9.77 -3.08
N THR A 271 -21.09 10.03 -2.10
CA THR A 271 -20.72 9.05 -1.08
C THR A 271 -20.73 9.66 0.32
N TYR A 272 -21.10 8.87 1.33
CA TYR A 272 -21.16 9.28 2.74
C TYR A 272 -20.55 8.21 3.63
N TYR A 273 -19.74 8.58 4.64
CA TYR A 273 -19.23 7.67 5.68
C TYR A 273 -18.50 6.42 5.16
N THR A 274 -17.85 6.51 4.00
CA THR A 274 -17.08 5.41 3.42
C THR A 274 -15.69 5.35 4.05
N THR A 275 -15.21 4.14 4.34
CA THR A 275 -13.88 3.93 4.93
C THR A 275 -12.93 3.27 3.93
N ALA A 276 -11.84 3.95 3.59
CA ALA A 276 -10.75 3.39 2.78
C ALA A 276 -9.73 2.70 3.70
N GLY A 277 -9.82 1.38 3.84
CA GLY A 277 -8.84 0.58 4.58
C GLY A 277 -7.51 0.44 3.84
N SER A 278 -6.53 -0.19 4.49
CA SER A 278 -5.20 -0.40 3.90
C SER A 278 -5.26 -1.11 2.55
N GLY A 279 -4.65 -0.48 1.53
CA GLY A 279 -4.65 -0.98 0.15
C GLY A 279 -5.95 -0.73 -0.63
N ALA A 280 -6.94 -0.04 -0.06
CA ALA A 280 -8.16 0.38 -0.75
C ALA A 280 -8.03 1.78 -1.34
N VAL A 281 -8.84 2.07 -2.37
CA VAL A 281 -8.82 3.37 -3.07
C VAL A 281 -10.24 3.94 -3.18
N ILE A 282 -10.39 5.22 -2.87
CA ILE A 282 -11.58 6.02 -3.21
C ILE A 282 -11.16 7.03 -4.29
N ASP A 283 -11.73 6.92 -5.48
CA ASP A 283 -11.50 7.81 -6.62
C ASP A 283 -12.70 8.74 -6.81
N VAL A 284 -12.53 10.03 -6.55
CA VAL A 284 -13.57 11.05 -6.76
C VAL A 284 -13.27 11.82 -8.03
N ALA A 285 -14.02 11.53 -9.08
CA ALA A 285 -13.90 12.21 -10.37
C ALA A 285 -14.52 13.61 -10.32
N SER A 286 -14.27 14.39 -11.39
CA SER A 286 -14.79 15.75 -11.47
C SER A 286 -16.32 15.81 -11.43
N GLY A 287 -16.85 16.61 -10.50
CA GLY A 287 -18.29 16.74 -10.24
C GLY A 287 -18.89 15.61 -9.39
N GLY A 288 -18.09 14.66 -8.91
CA GLY A 288 -18.47 13.74 -7.84
C GLY A 288 -18.34 14.38 -6.46
N SER A 289 -18.87 13.73 -5.42
CA SER A 289 -18.75 14.22 -4.04
C SER A 289 -18.60 13.09 -3.02
N THR A 290 -17.75 13.28 -2.02
CA THR A 290 -17.56 12.37 -0.88
C THR A 290 -17.59 13.12 0.45
N TRP A 291 -18.40 12.63 1.39
CA TRP A 291 -18.68 13.30 2.66
C TRP A 291 -18.33 12.34 3.80
N TYR A 292 -17.64 12.84 4.83
CA TYR A 292 -17.25 12.05 6.00
C TYR A 292 -16.44 10.79 5.66
N ALA A 293 -15.60 10.85 4.62
CA ALA A 293 -14.71 9.75 4.29
C ALA A 293 -13.70 9.54 5.43
N VAL A 294 -13.47 8.28 5.79
CA VAL A 294 -12.45 7.87 6.76
C VAL A 294 -11.33 7.18 6.02
N ILE A 295 -10.11 7.70 6.13
CA ILE A 295 -8.93 7.09 5.53
C ILE A 295 -8.16 6.34 6.62
N ASP A 296 -8.07 5.02 6.45
CA ASP A 296 -7.52 4.08 7.43
C ASP A 296 -6.40 3.24 6.79
N GLY A 297 -5.32 3.91 6.40
CA GLY A 297 -4.19 3.34 5.66
C GLY A 297 -4.44 3.19 4.14
N GLY A 298 -5.60 3.61 3.64
CA GLY A 298 -5.95 3.61 2.22
C GLY A 298 -5.61 4.92 1.48
N THR A 299 -6.11 5.03 0.25
CA THR A 299 -5.87 6.18 -0.64
C THR A 299 -7.17 6.88 -1.02
N LEU A 300 -7.16 8.21 -1.00
CA LEU A 300 -8.22 9.07 -1.52
C LEU A 300 -7.69 9.96 -2.66
N ASN A 301 -8.22 9.76 -3.86
CA ASN A 301 -7.91 10.57 -5.04
C ASN A 301 -9.06 11.54 -5.33
N LEU A 302 -8.74 12.82 -5.53
CA LEU A 302 -9.73 13.90 -5.66
C LEU A 302 -9.48 14.73 -6.90
N ALA A 303 -10.31 14.57 -7.92
CA ALA A 303 -10.34 15.43 -9.09
C ALA A 303 -11.32 16.61 -8.91
N GLY A 304 -11.15 17.65 -9.72
CA GLY A 304 -11.84 18.95 -9.61
C GLY A 304 -13.35 18.97 -9.38
N GLY A 305 -13.80 19.76 -8.41
CA GLY A 305 -15.22 20.00 -8.13
C GLY A 305 -15.92 20.82 -9.22
N GLY A 306 -16.69 20.15 -10.07
CA GLY A 306 -17.63 20.80 -10.98
C GLY A 306 -18.95 21.12 -10.29
N ASN A 307 -19.07 22.31 -9.71
CA ASN A 307 -20.20 23.25 -9.90
C ASN A 307 -20.06 24.42 -8.94
N GLY A 308 -20.17 25.65 -9.46
CA GLY A 308 -20.14 26.91 -8.71
C GLY A 308 -21.31 27.13 -7.73
N ALA A 309 -21.69 26.11 -6.96
CA ALA A 309 -22.47 26.27 -5.75
C ALA A 309 -21.49 26.51 -4.60
N SER A 310 -21.57 27.69 -4.01
CA SER A 310 -20.76 28.17 -2.89
C SER A 310 -20.87 27.37 -1.58
N ASP A 311 -21.39 26.14 -1.62
CA ASP A 311 -21.64 25.25 -0.47
C ASP A 311 -21.34 23.76 -0.74
N ALA A 312 -20.87 23.38 -1.94
CA ALA A 312 -20.63 21.99 -2.30
C ALA A 312 -19.14 21.62 -2.16
N PHE A 313 -18.71 21.25 -0.95
CA PHE A 313 -17.44 20.55 -0.78
C PHE A 313 -17.52 19.17 -1.46
N VAL A 314 -16.67 18.93 -2.46
CA VAL A 314 -16.24 17.63 -2.99
C VAL A 314 -15.78 16.73 -1.85
N THR A 315 -15.12 17.31 -0.83
CA THR A 315 -14.74 16.61 0.40
C THR A 315 -15.12 17.39 1.66
N ASN A 316 -16.19 16.99 2.35
CA ASN A 316 -16.49 17.54 3.68
C ASN A 316 -16.05 16.56 4.76
N SER A 317 -15.31 17.05 5.76
CA SER A 317 -15.01 16.31 6.99
C SER A 317 -14.29 14.97 6.77
N THR A 318 -13.38 14.89 5.80
CA THR A 318 -12.46 13.74 5.68
C THR A 318 -11.63 13.61 6.95
N THR A 319 -11.56 12.41 7.51
CA THR A 319 -10.81 12.10 8.74
C THR A 319 -9.80 10.99 8.49
N PHE A 320 -8.78 10.92 9.35
CA PHE A 320 -7.71 9.93 9.29
C PHE A 320 -7.66 9.13 10.60
N THR A 321 -7.30 7.86 10.51
CA THR A 321 -7.01 7.03 11.70
C THR A 321 -5.52 7.04 12.02
N SER A 322 -5.12 6.34 13.08
CA SER A 322 -3.70 6.11 13.40
C SER A 322 -2.94 5.28 12.37
N ASN A 323 -3.64 4.61 11.44
CA ASN A 323 -3.02 3.86 10.36
C ASN A 323 -2.59 4.76 9.18
N GLY A 324 -2.87 6.06 9.27
CA GLY A 324 -2.45 7.05 8.27
C GLY A 324 -3.22 6.94 6.97
N GLY A 325 -2.56 7.27 5.87
CA GLY A 325 -3.13 7.13 4.52
C GLY A 325 -2.61 8.17 3.53
N THR A 326 -3.11 8.12 2.30
CA THR A 326 -2.69 9.02 1.24
C THR A 326 -3.88 9.81 0.69
N VAL A 327 -3.70 11.12 0.52
CA VAL A 327 -4.62 11.98 -0.22
C VAL A 327 -3.92 12.57 -1.43
N ASN A 328 -4.48 12.36 -2.62
CA ASN A 328 -3.99 12.94 -3.86
C ASN A 328 -5.00 13.97 -4.38
N LEU A 329 -4.58 15.23 -4.43
CA LEU A 329 -5.31 16.30 -5.11
C LEU A 329 -4.91 16.27 -6.59
N GLU A 330 -5.85 15.85 -7.43
CA GLU A 330 -5.65 15.65 -8.86
C GLU A 330 -5.96 16.91 -9.67
N SER A 331 -5.60 16.88 -10.96
CA SER A 331 -5.81 18.00 -11.87
C SER A 331 -7.25 18.53 -11.83
N GLY A 332 -7.39 19.85 -11.70
CA GLY A 332 -8.68 20.53 -11.56
C GLY A 332 -9.21 20.63 -10.13
N TYR A 333 -8.62 19.92 -9.15
CA TYR A 333 -8.97 20.10 -7.73
C TYR A 333 -8.77 21.55 -7.31
N SER A 334 -9.80 22.16 -6.71
CA SER A 334 -9.76 23.53 -6.20
C SER A 334 -10.89 23.72 -5.20
N GLU A 335 -10.63 23.46 -3.93
CA GLU A 335 -11.59 23.67 -2.85
C GLU A 335 -11.08 24.67 -1.83
N ASN A 336 -11.96 25.54 -1.33
CA ASN A 336 -11.63 26.42 -0.22
C ASN A 336 -11.76 25.66 1.12
N ARG A 337 -10.82 24.76 1.37
CA ARG A 337 -10.74 23.92 2.56
C ARG A 337 -9.36 24.02 3.20
N THR A 338 -9.33 24.01 4.53
CA THR A 338 -8.10 23.73 5.29
C THR A 338 -8.02 22.23 5.56
N TRP A 339 -6.94 21.61 5.10
CA TRP A 339 -6.65 20.21 5.40
C TRP A 339 -5.87 20.07 6.70
N GLU A 340 -6.16 19.02 7.46
CA GLU A 340 -5.30 18.58 8.56
C GLU A 340 -4.54 17.35 8.08
N VAL A 341 -3.20 17.40 8.12
CA VAL A 341 -2.31 16.31 7.70
C VAL A 341 -1.56 15.82 8.94
N PRO A 342 -2.13 14.84 9.67
CA PRO A 342 -1.52 14.29 10.89
C PRO A 342 -0.37 13.33 10.58
N ALA A 343 0.25 12.77 11.63
CA ALA A 343 1.30 11.77 11.51
C ALA A 343 0.90 10.58 10.62
N ALA A 344 1.83 10.10 9.79
CA ALA A 344 1.64 9.00 8.84
C ALA A 344 0.62 9.26 7.71
N VAL A 345 0.18 10.51 7.54
CA VAL A 345 -0.62 10.93 6.39
C VAL A 345 0.26 11.65 5.38
N THR A 346 0.15 11.22 4.12
CA THR A 346 0.79 11.88 2.99
C THR A 346 -0.25 12.58 2.13
N MET A 347 -0.03 13.86 1.84
CA MET A 347 -0.84 14.64 0.93
C MET A 347 -0.01 15.02 -0.30
N ASN A 348 -0.55 14.77 -1.50
CA ASN A 348 0.08 15.13 -2.76
C ASN A 348 -0.79 16.11 -3.54
N VAL A 349 -0.22 17.23 -3.96
CA VAL A 349 -0.84 18.21 -4.86
C VAL A 349 -0.21 18.06 -6.23
N THR A 350 -0.95 17.46 -7.15
CA THR A 350 -0.45 17.14 -8.50
C THR A 350 -0.57 18.34 -9.46
N SER A 351 -0.05 18.18 -10.67
CA SER A 351 -0.07 19.24 -11.68
C SER A 351 -1.50 19.65 -12.06
N GLY A 352 -1.79 20.95 -11.97
CA GLY A 352 -3.13 21.52 -12.22
C GLY A 352 -4.10 21.41 -11.04
N ALA A 353 -3.66 20.91 -9.88
CA ALA A 353 -4.41 20.97 -8.63
C ALA A 353 -4.08 22.24 -7.83
N THR A 354 -5.06 22.76 -7.10
CA THR A 354 -4.93 23.92 -6.20
C THR A 354 -5.30 23.54 -4.78
N LEU A 355 -4.32 23.62 -3.87
CA LEU A 355 -4.52 23.54 -2.43
C LEU A 355 -4.87 24.93 -1.87
N SER A 356 -5.97 25.05 -1.12
CA SER A 356 -6.30 26.29 -0.42
C SER A 356 -5.43 26.47 0.81
N SER A 357 -5.57 25.61 1.82
CA SER A 357 -4.77 25.69 3.03
C SER A 357 -4.55 24.31 3.64
N ALA A 358 -3.51 24.15 4.43
CA ALA A 358 -3.24 22.91 5.17
C ALA A 358 -2.50 23.19 6.47
N VAL A 359 -2.69 22.32 7.46
CA VAL A 359 -1.88 22.23 8.68
C VAL A 359 -1.16 20.90 8.66
N ILE A 360 0.17 20.95 8.58
CA ILE A 360 1.03 19.78 8.55
C ILE A 360 1.58 19.56 9.96
N ALA A 361 1.08 18.51 10.62
CA ALA A 361 1.52 18.15 11.96
C ALA A 361 2.82 17.35 11.93
N SER A 362 3.39 17.11 13.12
CA SER A 362 4.58 16.28 13.27
C SER A 362 4.38 14.89 12.65
N GLY A 363 5.28 14.49 11.75
CA GLY A 363 5.22 13.22 11.00
C GLY A 363 4.20 13.16 9.87
N GLY A 364 3.54 14.28 9.53
CA GLY A 364 2.71 14.42 8.33
C GLY A 364 3.53 14.98 7.17
N ASP A 365 3.17 14.58 5.95
CA ASP A 365 3.91 14.93 4.73
C ASP A 365 3.02 15.62 3.70
N LEU A 366 3.48 16.73 3.14
CA LEU A 366 2.87 17.39 1.97
C LEU A 366 3.88 17.48 0.83
N THR A 367 3.49 17.04 -0.36
CA THR A 367 4.26 17.26 -1.59
C THR A 367 3.44 18.04 -2.60
N VAL A 368 3.96 19.17 -3.07
CA VAL A 368 3.40 19.94 -4.19
C VAL A 368 4.27 19.71 -5.41
N ALA A 369 3.75 18.91 -6.34
CA ALA A 369 4.43 18.60 -7.58
C ALA A 369 4.54 19.83 -8.50
N ASN A 370 5.39 19.75 -9.52
CA ASN A 370 5.50 20.82 -10.50
C ASN A 370 4.17 21.06 -11.23
N GLY A 371 3.71 22.31 -11.20
CA GLY A 371 2.40 22.74 -11.72
C GLY A 371 1.23 22.56 -10.74
N GLY A 372 1.46 22.03 -9.54
CA GLY A 372 0.53 22.16 -8.41
C GLY A 372 0.65 23.55 -7.77
N VAL A 373 -0.45 24.06 -7.20
CA VAL A 373 -0.53 25.42 -6.68
C VAL A 373 -1.03 25.43 -5.24
N ILE A 374 -0.41 26.24 -4.40
CA ILE A 374 -0.91 26.67 -3.10
C ILE A 374 -1.49 28.08 -3.29
N SER A 375 -2.75 28.26 -2.92
CA SER A 375 -3.47 29.54 -3.06
C SER A 375 -3.61 30.31 -1.74
N GLY A 376 -3.54 29.63 -0.60
CA GLY A 376 -3.59 30.21 0.74
C GLY A 376 -2.35 29.84 1.55
N THR A 377 -2.55 29.40 2.80
CA THR A 377 -1.46 29.17 3.75
C THR A 377 -1.33 27.70 4.11
N VAL A 378 -0.10 27.18 4.04
CA VAL A 378 0.29 25.89 4.61
C VAL A 378 1.05 26.18 5.90
N THR A 379 0.46 25.81 7.03
CA THR A 379 1.08 25.90 8.35
C THR A 379 1.86 24.62 8.61
N VAL A 380 3.14 24.72 8.94
CA VAL A 380 4.02 23.58 9.23
C VAL A 380 4.38 23.63 10.71
N GLN A 381 4.04 22.58 11.44
CA GLN A 381 4.43 22.41 12.84
C GLN A 381 5.79 21.70 12.93
N ASP A 382 6.48 21.84 14.07
CA ASP A 382 7.73 21.12 14.33
C ASP A 382 7.63 19.61 14.04
N GLY A 383 8.49 19.13 13.15
CA GLY A 383 8.52 17.73 12.67
C GLY A 383 7.56 17.40 11.53
N GLY A 384 6.78 18.37 11.03
CA GLY A 384 6.04 18.25 9.77
C GLY A 384 6.94 18.47 8.56
N SER A 385 6.56 17.90 7.42
CA SER A 385 7.38 17.86 6.21
C SER A 385 6.61 18.39 4.99
N VAL A 386 7.24 19.29 4.23
CA VAL A 386 6.66 19.93 3.05
C VAL A 386 7.69 20.01 1.93
N SER A 387 7.38 19.45 0.76
CA SER A 387 8.20 19.58 -0.45
C SER A 387 7.47 20.38 -1.51
N ILE A 388 8.12 21.41 -2.06
CA ILE A 388 7.57 22.27 -3.13
C ILE A 388 8.53 22.46 -4.30
N GLY A 389 7.97 22.79 -5.46
CA GLY A 389 8.70 23.41 -6.56
C GLY A 389 8.71 24.95 -6.47
N PRO A 390 9.49 25.65 -7.31
CA PRO A 390 9.66 27.10 -7.23
C PRO A 390 8.37 27.87 -7.56
N ASN A 391 7.40 27.24 -8.23
CA ASN A 391 6.18 27.90 -8.69
C ASN A 391 4.93 27.51 -7.87
N ALA A 392 5.09 26.91 -6.69
CA ALA A 392 3.96 26.46 -5.87
C ALA A 392 3.05 27.63 -5.45
N GLY A 393 3.58 28.85 -5.26
CA GLY A 393 2.79 30.00 -4.83
C GLY A 393 2.39 29.93 -3.35
N GLY A 394 1.43 30.78 -2.94
CA GLY A 394 0.88 30.80 -1.58
C GLY A 394 1.90 31.18 -0.49
N VAL A 395 1.55 30.82 0.75
CA VAL A 395 2.38 31.04 1.94
C VAL A 395 2.69 29.70 2.61
N ILE A 396 3.95 29.50 2.98
CA ILE A 396 4.34 28.46 3.94
C ILE A 396 4.69 29.16 5.25
N ASP A 397 3.95 28.83 6.31
CA ASP A 397 4.10 29.40 7.63
C ASP A 397 4.73 28.39 8.58
N LEU A 398 5.99 28.60 8.93
CA LEU A 398 6.74 27.74 9.84
C LEU A 398 6.39 28.11 11.29
N GLN A 399 5.82 27.16 12.04
CA GLN A 399 5.42 27.37 13.43
C GLN A 399 6.43 26.73 14.37
N GLY A 400 6.95 27.51 15.31
CA GLY A 400 8.06 27.09 16.18
C GLY A 400 9.40 27.63 15.69
N ASP A 401 10.48 27.15 16.28
CA ASP A 401 11.84 27.60 15.98
C ASP A 401 12.75 26.44 15.51
N THR A 402 12.17 25.27 15.19
CA THR A 402 12.90 24.03 14.88
C THR A 402 12.36 23.29 13.66
N ASN A 403 11.69 23.99 12.74
CA ASN A 403 11.15 23.36 11.54
C ASN A 403 12.28 22.97 10.57
N GLY A 404 12.51 21.67 10.40
CA GLY A 404 13.50 21.15 9.46
C GLY A 404 12.93 20.56 8.16
N GLY A 405 11.60 20.51 8.02
CA GLY A 405 10.95 19.70 6.99
C GLY A 405 10.60 20.41 5.68
N LEU A 406 10.97 21.68 5.49
CA LEU A 406 10.67 22.39 4.23
C LEU A 406 11.77 22.14 3.18
N VAL A 407 11.39 21.50 2.06
CA VAL A 407 12.25 21.21 0.91
C VAL A 407 11.76 21.96 -0.32
N ILE A 408 12.68 22.62 -1.03
CA ILE A 408 12.43 23.32 -2.29
C ILE A 408 13.32 22.74 -3.37
N SER A 409 12.72 22.19 -4.42
CA SER A 409 13.43 21.54 -5.53
C SER A 409 13.42 22.38 -6.81
N GLY A 410 14.24 21.99 -7.81
CA GLY A 410 14.20 22.58 -9.15
C GLY A 410 14.90 23.92 -9.32
N LEU A 411 15.86 24.25 -8.44
CA LEU A 411 16.55 25.55 -8.42
C LEU A 411 17.99 25.51 -8.95
N THR A 412 18.48 24.36 -9.44
CA THR A 412 19.89 24.17 -9.85
C THR A 412 20.38 25.11 -10.97
N SER A 413 19.45 25.62 -11.80
CA SER A 413 19.75 26.60 -12.86
C SER A 413 19.39 28.05 -12.47
N GLY A 414 19.06 28.29 -11.20
CA GLY A 414 18.44 29.54 -10.75
C GLY A 414 16.91 29.52 -10.85
N GLY A 415 16.28 30.57 -10.35
CA GLY A 415 14.82 30.74 -10.32
C GLY A 415 14.37 31.65 -9.18
N THR A 416 13.12 32.11 -9.24
CA THR A 416 12.49 32.82 -8.12
C THR A 416 11.41 31.93 -7.55
N VAL A 417 11.49 31.61 -6.26
CA VAL A 417 10.46 30.86 -5.55
C VAL A 417 9.27 31.78 -5.33
N SER A 418 8.12 31.48 -5.93
CA SER A 418 6.91 32.31 -5.83
C SER A 418 6.21 32.20 -4.47
N THR A 419 6.47 31.12 -3.72
CA THR A 419 5.97 30.91 -2.36
C THR A 419 6.62 31.87 -1.38
N VAL A 420 5.80 32.50 -0.53
CA VAL A 420 6.28 33.32 0.59
C VAL A 420 6.47 32.44 1.81
N ILE A 421 7.62 32.53 2.46
CA ILE A 421 7.94 31.77 3.66
C ILE A 421 7.86 32.73 4.86
N SER A 422 6.90 32.47 5.75
CA SER A 422 6.70 33.19 7.01
C SER A 422 7.08 32.32 8.20
N GLY A 423 7.15 32.93 9.38
CA GLY A 423 7.46 32.23 10.63
C GLY A 423 8.93 31.83 10.80
N PHE A 424 9.73 31.84 9.72
CA PHE A 424 11.16 31.52 9.75
C PHE A 424 11.90 32.28 10.86
N SER A 425 12.60 31.55 11.72
CA SER A 425 13.41 32.05 12.83
C SER A 425 14.89 31.83 12.54
N GLY A 426 15.73 32.80 12.89
CA GLY A 426 17.19 32.81 12.70
C GLY A 426 17.98 32.80 14.02
N THR A 427 17.42 32.23 15.09
CA THR A 427 17.82 32.58 16.46
C THR A 427 19.19 32.04 16.89
N ALA A 428 19.64 30.88 16.37
CA ALA A 428 21.02 30.37 16.46
C ALA A 428 21.23 29.10 15.61
N ALA A 429 22.46 28.81 15.19
CA ALA A 429 22.80 27.54 14.51
C ALA A 429 22.37 26.32 15.35
N GLY A 430 21.51 25.46 14.78
CA GLY A 430 20.98 24.25 15.41
C GLY A 430 19.72 24.41 16.28
N ASN A 431 19.22 25.63 16.50
CA ASN A 431 17.91 25.95 17.10
C ASN A 431 17.21 27.00 16.22
N SER A 432 17.06 26.67 14.95
CA SER A 432 16.44 27.54 13.96
C SER A 432 15.72 26.68 12.95
N ASP A 433 14.74 27.27 12.28
CA ASP A 433 14.16 26.66 11.10
C ASP A 433 15.22 26.48 10.02
N SER A 434 15.08 25.43 9.22
CA SER A 434 15.92 25.16 8.06
C SER A 434 15.08 24.93 6.82
N ILE A 435 15.61 25.38 5.69
CA ILE A 435 15.01 25.21 4.37
C ILE A 435 16.02 24.47 3.52
N GLU A 436 15.66 23.29 3.03
CA GLU A 436 16.49 22.54 2.12
C GLU A 436 16.28 23.02 0.68
N LEU A 437 17.36 23.36 -0.02
CA LEU A 437 17.34 23.63 -1.46
C LEU A 437 17.86 22.40 -2.21
N ALA A 438 16.96 21.47 -2.50
CA ALA A 438 17.31 20.17 -3.08
C ALA A 438 18.09 20.33 -4.40
N GLY A 439 19.29 19.76 -4.43
CA GLY A 439 20.19 19.79 -5.58
C GLY A 439 21.17 20.96 -5.62
N LEU A 440 21.15 21.87 -4.64
CA LEU A 440 22.12 22.97 -4.51
C LEU A 440 23.00 22.76 -3.28
N LYS A 441 24.31 22.95 -3.45
CA LYS A 441 25.31 22.94 -2.38
C LYS A 441 25.72 24.37 -2.04
N SER A 442 26.28 24.58 -0.85
CA SER A 442 26.89 25.85 -0.45
C SER A 442 28.02 26.27 -1.40
N ALA A 443 28.77 25.31 -1.96
CA ALA A 443 29.81 25.55 -2.94
C ALA A 443 29.28 26.05 -4.30
N ASP A 444 27.99 25.83 -4.59
CA ASP A 444 27.34 26.33 -5.79
C ASP A 444 26.96 27.81 -5.66
N VAL A 445 27.03 28.40 -4.45
CA VAL A 445 26.68 29.79 -4.19
C VAL A 445 27.94 30.67 -4.19
N ALA A 446 28.04 31.56 -5.18
CA ALA A 446 29.14 32.51 -5.33
C ALA A 446 29.00 33.74 -4.41
N SER A 447 27.78 34.23 -4.20
CA SER A 447 27.51 35.34 -3.30
C SER A 447 26.04 35.36 -2.84
N VAL A 448 25.80 36.07 -1.73
CA VAL A 448 24.48 36.29 -1.15
C VAL A 448 24.18 37.78 -1.14
N THR A 449 22.97 38.16 -1.55
CA THR A 449 22.47 39.54 -1.49
C THR A 449 21.04 39.57 -0.96
N TYR A 450 20.60 40.74 -0.48
CA TYR A 450 19.23 40.99 -0.05
C TYR A 450 18.59 42.01 -1.00
N PRO A 451 17.81 41.57 -2.00
CA PRO A 451 17.11 42.49 -2.89
C PRO A 451 16.09 43.38 -2.16
N SER A 452 15.56 42.92 -1.03
CA SER A 452 14.69 43.64 -0.11
C SER A 452 14.79 43.02 1.30
N ALA A 453 14.09 43.61 2.28
CA ALA A 453 14.03 43.07 3.65
C ALA A 453 13.44 41.65 3.74
N ASP A 454 12.60 41.27 2.76
CA ASP A 454 11.85 40.01 2.69
C ASP A 454 12.39 39.05 1.63
N GLN A 455 13.54 39.36 1.02
CA GLN A 455 14.12 38.54 -0.04
C GLN A 455 15.59 38.30 0.18
N VAL A 456 16.00 37.07 -0.12
CA VAL A 456 17.40 36.69 -0.26
C VAL A 456 17.64 36.17 -1.67
N ALA A 457 18.72 36.62 -2.29
CA ALA A 457 19.19 36.15 -3.59
C ALA A 457 20.57 35.51 -3.48
N LEU A 458 20.67 34.26 -3.93
CA LEU A 458 21.88 33.46 -4.01
C LEU A 458 22.37 33.50 -5.46
N ALA A 459 23.49 34.19 -5.72
CA ALA A 459 24.14 34.13 -7.02
C ALA A 459 24.89 32.81 -7.13
N LEU A 460 24.60 32.01 -8.16
CA LEU A 460 25.22 30.71 -8.35
C LEU A 460 26.51 30.82 -9.16
N THR A 461 27.45 29.90 -8.94
CA THR A 461 28.73 29.81 -9.67
C THR A 461 28.53 29.52 -11.16
N ASN A 462 27.41 28.90 -11.54
CA ASN A 462 27.01 28.66 -12.92
C ASN A 462 26.39 29.89 -13.62
N GLY A 463 26.30 31.04 -12.93
CA GLY A 463 25.73 32.28 -13.45
C GLY A 463 24.21 32.43 -13.24
N GLY A 464 23.54 31.41 -12.69
CA GLY A 464 22.14 31.49 -12.27
C GLY A 464 21.96 32.34 -11.00
N THR A 465 20.71 32.68 -10.67
CA THR A 465 20.36 33.33 -9.39
C THR A 465 19.12 32.69 -8.83
N VAL A 466 19.19 32.27 -7.55
CA VAL A 466 18.05 31.76 -6.79
C VAL A 466 17.53 32.85 -5.88
N THR A 467 16.26 33.20 -5.98
CA THR A 467 15.61 34.18 -5.09
C THR A 467 14.56 33.48 -4.23
N LEU A 468 14.67 33.62 -2.91
CA LEU A 468 13.69 33.13 -1.95
C LEU A 468 12.94 34.33 -1.33
N ASN A 469 11.62 34.20 -1.18
CA ASN A 469 10.79 35.16 -0.45
C ASN A 469 10.64 34.68 0.99
N ILE A 470 11.42 35.23 1.92
CA ILE A 470 11.40 34.87 3.34
C ILE A 470 11.16 36.16 4.13
N THR A 471 10.04 36.25 4.85
CA THR A 471 9.66 37.47 5.58
C THR A 471 10.69 37.85 6.65
N ASP A 472 11.13 39.11 6.61
CA ASP A 472 12.12 39.74 7.49
C ASP A 472 13.53 39.09 7.47
N VAL A 473 13.88 38.36 6.40
CA VAL A 473 15.15 37.60 6.31
C VAL A 473 16.40 38.46 6.47
N GLU A 474 16.40 39.72 6.01
CA GLU A 474 17.54 40.64 6.17
C GLU A 474 17.85 40.91 7.65
N SER A 475 16.82 41.00 8.48
CA SER A 475 16.96 41.26 9.92
C SER A 475 17.27 40.00 10.74
N LYS A 476 16.75 38.85 10.29
CA LYS A 476 16.89 37.55 10.97
C LYS A 476 18.24 36.90 10.69
N GLY A 477 18.76 37.08 9.47
CA GLY A 477 19.96 36.40 9.00
C GLY A 477 19.75 34.90 8.82
N PHE A 478 20.72 34.25 8.15
CA PHE A 478 20.75 32.81 7.96
C PHE A 478 22.20 32.36 7.71
N THR A 479 22.45 31.05 7.79
CA THR A 479 23.73 30.44 7.43
C THR A 479 23.51 29.45 6.29
N LEU A 480 24.36 29.47 5.27
CA LEU A 480 24.39 28.43 4.25
C LEU A 480 25.24 27.27 4.75
N SER A 481 24.67 26.08 4.72
CA SER A 481 25.36 24.82 4.96
C SER A 481 24.92 23.82 3.90
N ASP A 482 25.80 22.88 3.52
CA ASP A 482 25.34 21.73 2.75
C ASP A 482 24.43 20.88 3.66
N GLY A 483 23.31 20.43 3.11
CA GLY A 483 22.49 19.38 3.72
C GLY A 483 23.25 18.05 3.78
N THR A 484 22.82 17.19 4.68
CA THR A 484 23.56 16.02 5.16
C THR A 484 23.40 14.74 4.33
N ASP A 485 22.58 14.68 3.27
CA ASP A 485 22.27 13.34 2.76
C ASP A 485 21.78 13.25 1.31
N GLY A 486 22.41 12.31 0.61
CA GLY A 486 21.65 11.36 -0.18
C GLY A 486 21.35 10.06 0.55
N TRP A 487 22.04 9.71 1.65
CA TRP A 487 21.76 8.55 2.53
C TRP A 487 22.43 8.73 3.90
N LEU A 488 21.74 8.24 4.95
CA LEU A 488 22.11 8.06 6.36
C LEU A 488 23.50 8.60 6.77
N ASP A 489 23.49 9.69 7.54
CA ASP A 489 24.70 10.20 8.19
C ASP A 489 25.16 9.20 9.26
N PHE A 490 26.24 8.53 8.91
CA PHE A 490 26.89 7.49 9.68
C PHE A 490 27.90 8.14 10.63
N GLU A 491 27.37 8.84 11.64
CA GLU A 491 28.21 9.60 12.57
C GLU A 491 28.86 8.66 13.61
N VAL A 492 30.15 8.90 13.90
CA VAL A 492 31.06 8.08 14.73
C VAL A 492 31.12 8.62 16.16
N CYS A 493 30.34 8.11 17.11
CA CYS A 493 30.14 8.86 18.35
C CYS A 493 30.11 7.97 19.60
N PHE A 494 30.54 8.57 20.70
CA PHE A 494 30.34 8.02 22.04
C PHE A 494 28.99 8.46 22.58
N LEU A 495 28.23 7.56 23.20
CA LEU A 495 27.03 7.97 23.94
C LEU A 495 27.43 8.54 25.32
N SER A 496 26.51 9.34 25.90
CA SER A 496 26.64 9.86 27.27
C SER A 496 27.09 8.79 28.26
N GLY A 497 28.04 9.13 29.13
CA GLY A 497 28.57 8.24 30.15
C GLY A 497 29.67 7.28 29.66
N SER A 498 30.12 7.38 28.41
CA SER A 498 31.36 6.72 27.95
C SER A 498 32.56 7.33 28.66
N MET A 499 33.44 6.49 29.23
CA MET A 499 34.57 6.97 30.05
C MET A 499 35.86 6.99 29.23
N ILE A 500 36.38 8.20 28.94
CA ILE A 500 37.60 8.42 28.17
C ILE A 500 38.81 8.49 29.10
N GLN A 501 39.87 7.74 28.77
CA GLN A 501 41.11 7.74 29.54
C GLN A 501 41.88 9.07 29.37
N THR A 502 42.18 9.73 30.49
CA THR A 502 43.08 10.90 30.57
C THR A 502 44.34 10.53 31.37
N PRO A 503 45.42 11.34 31.32
CA PRO A 503 46.61 11.13 32.14
C PRO A 503 46.32 11.08 33.66
N ASN A 504 45.21 11.66 34.11
CA ASN A 504 44.84 11.76 35.52
C ASN A 504 43.71 10.80 35.95
N GLY A 505 43.31 9.87 35.07
CA GLY A 505 42.19 8.96 35.29
C GLY A 505 41.13 9.06 34.19
N GLU A 506 40.05 8.29 34.30
CA GLU A 506 38.99 8.30 33.30
C GLU A 506 37.95 9.39 33.60
N VAL A 507 37.49 10.09 32.56
CA VAL A 507 36.47 11.14 32.63
C VAL A 507 35.34 10.85 31.66
N ALA A 508 34.12 11.25 32.00
CA ALA A 508 32.98 11.03 31.12
C ALA A 508 33.09 11.93 29.87
N VAL A 509 32.76 11.39 28.69
CA VAL A 509 32.96 12.07 27.41
C VAL A 509 32.23 13.41 27.34
N GLU A 510 31.05 13.52 27.94
CA GLU A 510 30.24 14.75 28.01
C GLU A 510 30.89 15.88 28.82
N THR A 511 31.95 15.58 29.58
CA THR A 511 32.70 16.55 30.40
C THR A 511 33.95 17.09 29.71
N LEU A 512 34.43 16.44 28.65
CA LEU A 512 35.62 16.89 27.92
C LEU A 512 35.38 18.22 27.22
N ARG A 513 36.37 19.10 27.28
CA ARG A 513 36.35 20.44 26.67
C ARG A 513 37.60 20.66 25.83
N LEU A 514 37.54 21.69 25.00
CA LEU A 514 38.68 22.16 24.22
C LEU A 514 39.87 22.43 25.15
N GLY A 515 40.99 21.79 24.85
CA GLY A 515 42.25 21.95 25.56
C GLY A 515 42.51 20.95 26.68
N ASP A 516 41.55 20.09 27.01
CA ASP A 516 41.81 18.95 27.90
C ASP A 516 42.82 17.97 27.27
N GLU A 517 43.47 17.14 28.09
CA GLU A 517 44.37 16.09 27.61
C GLU A 517 43.71 14.72 27.73
N VAL A 518 43.71 13.96 26.64
CA VAL A 518 43.31 12.54 26.61
C VAL A 518 44.54 11.66 26.38
N THR A 519 44.47 10.42 26.84
CA THR A 519 45.53 9.43 26.60
C THR A 519 45.32 8.78 25.24
N ALA A 520 46.18 9.11 24.28
CA ALA A 520 46.25 8.45 22.98
C ALA A 520 47.32 7.34 23.00
N TYR A 521 47.12 6.30 22.20
CA TYR A 521 48.07 5.20 22.05
C TYR A 521 48.80 5.33 20.70
N VAL A 522 50.05 5.78 20.75
CA VAL A 522 50.91 5.92 19.56
C VAL A 522 51.95 4.81 19.60
N ASN A 523 51.98 3.94 18.58
CA ASN A 523 52.84 2.74 18.55
C ASN A 523 52.68 1.86 19.80
N GLY A 524 51.45 1.76 20.33
CA GLY A 524 51.12 0.98 21.53
C GLY A 524 51.53 1.61 22.86
N MET A 525 52.15 2.79 22.85
CA MET A 525 52.55 3.51 24.07
C MET A 525 51.55 4.62 24.40
N PRO A 526 51.09 4.74 25.66
CA PRO A 526 50.20 5.82 26.07
C PRO A 526 50.95 7.16 26.06
N GLN A 527 50.38 8.16 25.43
CA GLN A 527 50.91 9.52 25.33
C GLN A 527 49.75 10.53 25.48
N PRO A 528 49.94 11.64 26.21
CA PRO A 528 48.95 12.71 26.27
C PRO A 528 48.82 13.38 24.89
N ARG A 529 47.59 13.57 24.43
CA ARG A 529 47.23 14.37 23.26
C ARG A 529 46.17 15.39 23.66
N ARG A 530 46.33 16.61 23.16
CA ARG A 530 45.38 17.69 23.45
C ARG A 530 44.11 17.51 22.64
N VAL A 531 42.97 17.69 23.29
CA VAL A 531 41.65 17.80 22.65
C VAL A 531 41.59 19.13 21.92
N VAL A 532 41.54 19.10 20.60
CA VAL A 532 41.34 20.28 19.74
C VAL A 532 39.88 20.52 19.43
N TRP A 533 39.01 19.58 19.82
CA TRP A 533 37.58 19.71 19.67
C TRP A 533 36.80 18.71 20.53
N ALA A 534 35.66 19.16 21.06
CA ALA A 534 34.65 18.27 21.60
C ALA A 534 33.28 18.76 21.14
N GLY A 535 32.56 17.91 20.41
CA GLY A 535 31.25 18.20 19.84
C GLY A 535 30.17 17.34 20.47
N LYS A 536 28.95 17.86 20.57
CA LYS A 536 27.76 17.10 20.99
C LYS A 536 26.61 17.24 19.99
N SER A 537 25.82 16.18 19.87
CA SER A 537 24.57 16.16 19.08
C SER A 537 23.57 15.16 19.67
N HIS A 538 22.38 15.05 19.07
CA HIS A 538 21.26 14.24 19.53
C HIS A 538 20.70 13.39 18.40
N ALA A 539 20.45 12.10 18.66
CA ALA A 539 19.90 11.16 17.70
C ALA A 539 18.59 10.56 18.22
N THR A 540 17.64 10.37 17.29
CA THR A 540 16.37 9.68 17.54
C THR A 540 16.25 8.52 16.57
N ALA A 541 16.01 7.32 17.11
CA ALA A 541 15.84 6.13 16.31
C ALA A 541 14.50 6.15 15.55
N ARG A 542 14.45 5.47 14.41
CA ARG A 542 13.28 5.31 13.52
C ARG A 542 12.81 3.84 13.55
N PRO A 543 11.88 3.47 14.45
CA PRO A 543 11.55 2.06 14.69
C PRO A 543 10.91 1.32 13.51
N HIS A 544 10.44 2.05 12.50
CA HIS A 544 9.85 1.47 11.29
C HIS A 544 10.91 0.97 10.28
N LEU A 545 12.20 1.28 10.49
CA LEU A 545 13.30 0.78 9.67
C LEU A 545 13.96 -0.45 10.31
N ALA A 546 14.72 -1.21 9.52
CA ALA A 546 15.55 -2.29 10.05
C ALA A 546 16.55 -1.74 11.09
N PRO A 547 16.92 -2.50 12.14
CA PRO A 547 17.75 -2.00 13.23
C PRO A 547 19.07 -1.33 12.79
N ALA A 548 19.67 -1.83 11.72
CA ALA A 548 20.90 -1.29 11.16
C ALA A 548 20.76 0.11 10.53
N ASP A 549 19.56 0.53 10.12
CA ASP A 549 19.25 1.84 9.50
C ASP A 549 18.34 2.71 10.38
N ALA A 550 17.82 2.12 11.45
CA ALA A 550 16.93 2.78 12.38
C ALA A 550 17.66 3.79 13.28
N GLY A 551 18.99 3.88 13.26
CA GLY A 551 19.74 4.81 14.10
C GLY A 551 19.81 4.39 15.57
N TYR A 552 19.66 3.10 15.86
CA TYR A 552 19.91 2.56 17.20
C TYR A 552 21.42 2.55 17.52
N PRO A 553 21.82 2.79 18.78
CA PRO A 553 23.22 2.64 19.17
C PRO A 553 23.61 1.16 19.21
N VAL A 554 24.88 0.87 19.01
CA VAL A 554 25.47 -0.45 19.24
C VAL A 554 25.91 -0.54 20.70
N ARG A 555 25.36 -1.54 21.41
CA ARG A 555 25.83 -1.92 22.75
C ARG A 555 26.84 -3.06 22.64
N ILE A 556 27.98 -2.85 23.26
CA ILE A 556 29.03 -3.87 23.45
C ILE A 556 29.05 -4.21 24.92
N LEU A 557 28.67 -5.44 25.26
CA LEU A 557 28.59 -5.88 26.65
C LEU A 557 29.98 -5.93 27.30
N LYS A 558 30.00 -5.77 28.62
CA LYS A 558 31.20 -6.04 29.42
C LYS A 558 31.83 -7.39 29.05
N ASN A 559 33.15 -7.40 28.87
CA ASN A 559 33.97 -8.56 28.47
C ASN A 559 33.73 -9.12 27.05
N ALA A 560 32.93 -8.46 26.21
CA ALA A 560 32.59 -8.95 24.88
C ALA A 560 33.83 -9.15 23.99
N ILE A 561 34.82 -8.26 24.10
CA ILE A 561 36.01 -8.25 23.25
C ILE A 561 37.12 -9.12 23.81
N ALA A 562 37.46 -8.91 25.08
CA ALA A 562 38.44 -9.67 25.84
C ALA A 562 38.06 -9.63 27.33
N ASP A 563 38.74 -10.39 28.17
CA ASP A 563 38.47 -10.36 29.61
C ASP A 563 38.77 -8.96 30.16
N GLY A 564 37.75 -8.30 30.71
CA GLY A 564 37.81 -6.91 31.14
C GLY A 564 37.70 -5.86 30.02
N VAL A 565 37.36 -6.25 28.78
CA VAL A 565 37.27 -5.32 27.62
C VAL A 565 35.95 -5.50 26.86
N PRO A 566 35.08 -4.47 26.82
CA PRO A 566 35.10 -3.31 27.71
C PRO A 566 34.88 -3.73 29.18
N TYR A 567 35.31 -2.93 30.15
CA TYR A 567 35.19 -3.29 31.58
C TYR A 567 33.76 -3.07 32.13
N LYS A 568 32.93 -2.36 31.36
CA LYS A 568 31.50 -2.11 31.52
C LYS A 568 30.84 -2.18 30.15
N ASP A 569 29.51 -2.19 30.10
CA ASP A 569 28.82 -2.05 28.81
C ASP A 569 29.17 -0.70 28.18
N MET A 570 29.55 -0.75 26.91
CA MET A 570 29.92 0.40 26.11
C MET A 570 28.82 0.67 25.07
N LEU A 571 28.47 1.93 24.89
CA LEU A 571 27.46 2.40 23.94
C LEU A 571 28.09 3.37 22.97
N ILE A 572 28.06 3.01 21.69
CA ILE A 572 28.59 3.80 20.58
C ILE A 572 27.64 3.75 19.40
N THR A 573 27.78 4.69 18.47
CA THR A 573 27.04 4.61 17.21
C THR A 573 27.58 3.49 16.32
N PRO A 574 26.81 3.01 15.33
CA PRO A 574 27.17 1.84 14.52
C PRO A 574 28.47 1.97 13.71
N GLU A 575 28.90 3.19 13.46
CA GLU A 575 30.03 3.48 12.57
C GLU A 575 31.33 3.72 13.34
N HIS A 576 31.21 3.88 14.66
CA HIS A 576 32.35 4.13 15.51
C HIS A 576 33.30 2.93 15.48
N CYS A 577 34.56 3.19 15.14
CA CYS A 577 35.55 2.17 14.93
C CYS A 577 36.26 1.79 16.22
N LEU A 578 36.42 0.48 16.34
CA LEU A 578 37.18 -0.18 17.37
C LEU A 578 38.56 -0.57 16.81
N PHE A 579 39.60 -0.46 17.63
CA PHE A 579 40.96 -0.78 17.22
C PHE A 579 41.28 -2.26 17.44
N PHE A 580 41.61 -2.96 16.36
CA PHE A 580 41.99 -4.37 16.35
C PHE A 580 43.22 -4.60 15.49
N TYR A 581 44.28 -5.16 16.08
CA TYR A 581 45.48 -5.62 15.36
C TYR A 581 46.07 -4.58 14.37
N GLY A 582 46.07 -3.29 14.76
CA GLY A 582 46.59 -2.23 13.91
C GLY A 582 45.62 -1.77 12.80
N ARG A 583 44.32 -1.97 12.99
CA ARG A 583 43.24 -1.55 12.07
C ARG A 583 42.05 -0.99 12.84
N PHE A 584 41.34 -0.04 12.24
CA PHE A 584 40.03 0.42 12.72
C PHE A 584 38.92 -0.38 12.04
N VAL A 585 38.00 -0.94 12.83
CA VAL A 585 36.86 -1.74 12.34
C VAL A 585 35.56 -1.13 12.88
N PRO A 586 34.59 -0.77 12.02
CA PRO A 586 33.31 -0.22 12.46
C PRO A 586 32.51 -1.20 13.34
N ALA A 587 31.87 -0.67 14.38
CA ALA A 587 31.11 -1.49 15.35
C ALA A 587 29.99 -2.32 14.70
N ARG A 588 29.28 -1.79 13.70
CA ARG A 588 28.21 -2.51 12.97
C ARG A 588 28.68 -3.84 12.41
N MET A 589 29.94 -3.91 11.97
CA MET A 589 30.47 -5.09 11.29
C MET A 589 30.79 -6.23 12.27
N LEU A 590 30.72 -5.93 13.58
CA LEU A 590 30.98 -6.86 14.68
C LEU A 590 29.70 -7.26 15.42
N VAL A 591 28.53 -6.77 14.99
CA VAL A 591 27.22 -7.04 15.62
C VAL A 591 26.85 -8.51 15.50
N ASN A 592 27.06 -9.27 16.58
CA ASN A 592 26.83 -10.72 16.62
C ASN A 592 25.46 -11.11 17.21
N GLY A 593 24.65 -10.11 17.60
CA GLY A 593 23.30 -10.33 18.13
C GLY A 593 23.26 -10.85 19.57
N SER A 594 24.40 -11.00 20.24
CA SER A 594 24.51 -11.50 21.61
C SER A 594 25.34 -10.57 22.50
N SER A 595 26.66 -10.54 22.33
CA SER A 595 27.54 -9.66 23.12
C SER A 595 27.76 -8.29 22.49
N ILE A 596 27.45 -8.16 21.19
CA ILE A 596 27.50 -6.92 20.43
C ILE A 596 26.20 -6.84 19.62
N PHE A 597 25.33 -5.88 19.93
CA PHE A 597 24.01 -5.79 19.31
C PHE A 597 23.49 -4.35 19.23
N TYR A 598 22.58 -4.09 18.29
CA TYR A 598 21.81 -2.85 18.24
C TYR A 598 20.84 -2.81 19.42
N ASP A 599 20.97 -1.82 20.30
CA ASP A 599 20.12 -1.69 21.47
C ASP A 599 18.82 -0.96 21.12
N THR A 600 17.81 -1.74 20.74
CA THR A 600 16.49 -1.24 20.35
C THR A 600 15.68 -0.64 21.50
N SER A 601 16.15 -0.77 22.75
CA SER A 601 15.52 -0.13 23.91
C SER A 601 15.83 1.37 24.01
N ILE A 602 16.86 1.85 23.31
CA ILE A 602 17.28 3.25 23.30
C ILE A 602 16.80 3.90 22.01
N THR A 603 15.66 4.60 22.07
CA THR A 603 15.06 5.28 20.92
C THR A 603 15.48 6.74 20.76
N SER A 604 16.22 7.30 21.72
CA SER A 604 16.71 8.68 21.70
C SER A 604 17.92 8.81 22.63
N TYR A 605 19.00 9.46 22.17
CA TYR A 605 20.25 9.59 22.95
C TYR A 605 21.09 10.82 22.54
N GLU A 606 21.83 11.38 23.51
CA GLU A 606 22.91 12.33 23.25
C GLU A 606 24.22 11.60 22.96
N TYR A 607 24.97 12.12 22.01
CA TYR A 607 26.27 11.57 21.61
C TYR A 607 27.33 12.66 21.40
N PHE A 608 28.59 12.24 21.51
CA PHE A 608 29.74 13.11 21.62
C PHE A 608 30.89 12.66 20.73
N HIS A 609 31.65 13.64 20.25
CA HIS A 609 32.91 13.45 19.57
C HIS A 609 34.06 14.14 20.30
N VAL A 610 35.25 13.56 20.17
CA VAL A 610 36.48 14.12 20.71
C VAL A 610 37.54 14.06 19.62
N GLU A 611 38.00 15.22 19.16
CA GLU A 611 39.10 15.35 18.20
C GLU A 611 40.37 15.73 18.94
N THR A 612 41.47 15.08 18.57
CA THR A 612 42.82 15.40 19.03
C THR A 612 43.62 16.06 17.92
N GLU A 613 44.76 16.68 18.27
CA GLU A 613 45.62 17.40 17.30
C GLU A 613 45.92 16.57 16.03
N GLU A 614 46.17 15.27 16.22
CA GLU A 614 46.21 14.23 15.18
C GLU A 614 45.09 13.22 15.42
N HIS A 615 44.57 12.60 14.36
CA HIS A 615 43.70 11.43 14.53
C HIS A 615 44.43 10.38 15.35
N SER A 616 43.79 9.82 16.38
CA SER A 616 44.45 9.05 17.43
C SER A 616 43.67 7.80 17.80
N VAL A 617 44.37 6.80 18.33
CA VAL A 617 43.72 5.68 19.04
C VAL A 617 43.52 6.11 20.48
N LEU A 618 42.28 6.22 20.94
CA LEU A 618 41.91 6.55 22.31
C LEU A 618 41.52 5.29 23.08
N ARG A 619 41.37 5.41 24.41
CA ARG A 619 40.77 4.36 25.24
C ARG A 619 39.48 4.86 25.86
N ALA A 620 38.39 4.16 25.59
CA ALA A 620 37.05 4.42 26.07
C ALA A 620 36.44 3.16 26.70
N ASP A 621 35.97 3.25 27.94
CA ASP A 621 35.42 2.11 28.72
C ASP A 621 36.35 0.87 28.73
N GLY A 622 37.66 1.10 28.65
CA GLY A 622 38.72 0.07 28.58
C GLY A 622 39.04 -0.43 27.16
N MET A 623 38.21 -0.14 26.16
CA MET A 623 38.40 -0.51 24.76
C MET A 623 39.21 0.54 24.00
N LEU A 624 40.08 0.12 23.08
CA LEU A 624 40.79 1.04 22.18
C LEU A 624 39.87 1.38 20.99
N THR A 625 39.69 2.67 20.74
CA THR A 625 38.78 3.20 19.71
C THR A 625 39.42 4.34 18.95
N GLU A 626 38.75 4.84 17.93
CA GLU A 626 39.18 6.05 17.22
C GLU A 626 38.88 7.34 18.00
N SER A 627 39.66 8.39 17.75
CA SER A 627 39.24 9.77 17.97
C SER A 627 38.42 10.25 16.78
N TYR A 628 37.85 11.44 16.84
CA TYR A 628 37.20 12.03 15.67
C TYR A 628 38.23 12.37 14.58
N LEU A 629 37.89 12.08 13.33
CA LEU A 629 38.57 12.54 12.12
C LEU A 629 37.61 13.48 11.38
N ASP A 630 37.98 14.76 11.26
CA ASP A 630 37.15 15.77 10.58
C ASP A 630 37.22 15.60 9.05
N THR A 631 36.33 14.76 8.51
CA THR A 631 36.12 14.59 7.07
C THR A 631 35.10 15.60 6.52
N GLY A 632 34.90 16.73 7.19
CA GLY A 632 34.02 17.82 6.75
C GLY A 632 32.62 17.85 7.38
N ASN A 633 32.32 16.96 8.33
CA ASN A 633 31.03 16.88 9.05
C ASN A 633 31.02 17.61 10.39
N ARG A 634 32.13 18.22 10.83
CA ARG A 634 32.25 18.88 12.16
C ARG A 634 31.21 19.98 12.44
N ARG A 635 30.62 20.52 11.37
CA ARG A 635 29.56 21.54 11.38
C ARG A 635 28.19 21.05 11.92
N THR A 636 27.95 19.75 12.05
CA THR A 636 26.69 19.19 12.58
C THR A 636 26.62 19.16 14.11
N PHE A 637 27.68 19.58 14.82
CA PHE A 637 27.85 19.42 16.26
C PHE A 637 27.95 20.73 17.05
N ARG A 638 27.40 20.75 18.27
CA ARG A 638 27.51 21.90 19.19
C ARG A 638 28.78 21.81 20.05
N GLN A 639 29.50 22.93 20.21
CA GLN A 639 30.64 23.07 21.12
C GLN A 639 30.31 24.04 22.27
N ALA A 640 30.82 23.78 23.47
CA ALA A 640 30.75 24.73 24.59
C ALA A 640 31.89 25.77 24.51
N GLY A 641 31.55 27.06 24.32
CA GLY A 641 32.47 28.20 24.37
C GLY A 641 32.44 29.10 23.12
N SER A 642 32.72 30.39 23.29
CA SER A 642 32.71 31.40 22.22
C SER A 642 34.11 31.60 21.61
N VAL A 643 34.46 30.81 20.59
CA VAL A 643 35.63 31.06 19.72
C VAL A 643 35.34 30.63 18.28
N VAL A 644 35.71 31.48 17.33
CA VAL A 644 35.78 31.20 15.88
C VAL A 644 37.07 30.42 15.60
N ALA A 645 36.97 29.16 15.17
CA ALA A 645 38.12 28.40 14.68
C ALA A 645 38.28 28.64 13.17
N LEU A 646 39.40 29.25 12.76
CA LEU A 646 39.82 29.40 11.37
C LEU A 646 40.33 28.05 10.83
N GLY A 647 39.56 27.46 9.91
CA GLY A 647 39.95 26.51 8.86
C GLY A 647 41.02 25.45 9.18
N ALA A 648 40.58 24.23 9.47
CA ALA A 648 41.30 23.02 9.08
C ALA A 648 40.53 22.38 7.89
N GLY A 649 41.22 22.02 6.81
CA GLY A 649 40.59 21.39 5.66
C GLY A 649 40.01 20.01 6.00
N CYS A 650 39.09 19.52 5.16
CA CYS A 650 38.58 18.16 5.21
C CYS A 650 39.74 17.16 5.13
N ARG A 651 39.82 16.24 6.10
CA ARG A 651 40.81 15.17 6.18
C ARG A 651 40.30 13.90 5.50
N ASP A 652 41.21 13.03 5.05
CA ASP A 652 40.89 11.78 4.36
C ASP A 652 41.42 10.56 5.11
N TRP A 653 40.64 9.49 5.12
CA TRP A 653 40.97 8.24 5.82
C TRP A 653 42.25 7.56 5.32
N ALA A 654 42.60 7.71 4.04
CA ALA A 654 43.79 7.12 3.46
C ALA A 654 45.07 7.86 3.83
N THR A 655 44.99 9.17 4.11
CA THR A 655 46.17 10.03 4.33
C THR A 655 46.33 10.55 5.75
N ASP A 656 45.22 10.75 6.47
CA ASP A 656 45.21 11.50 7.74
C ASP A 656 44.82 10.65 8.96
N ALA A 657 44.43 9.39 8.75
CA ALA A 657 44.05 8.50 9.83
C ALA A 657 45.26 7.94 10.60
N ALA A 658 45.16 7.88 11.94
CA ALA A 658 46.17 7.25 12.81
C ALA A 658 46.52 5.81 12.40
N VAL A 659 45.51 5.10 11.90
CA VAL A 659 45.49 3.68 11.61
C VAL A 659 44.50 3.47 10.45
N PRO A 660 44.75 2.55 9.50
CA PRO A 660 43.84 2.33 8.37
C PRO A 660 42.47 1.78 8.83
N LEU A 661 41.41 2.32 8.21
CA LEU A 661 40.07 1.72 8.24
C LEU A 661 40.09 0.38 7.50
N CYS A 662 39.46 -0.65 8.07
CA CYS A 662 39.40 -1.97 7.48
C CYS A 662 37.96 -2.52 7.48
N VAL A 663 37.36 -2.50 6.30
CA VAL A 663 36.06 -3.12 6.00
C VAL A 663 36.20 -4.39 5.14
N GLU A 664 37.43 -4.85 4.92
CA GLU A 664 37.73 -6.02 4.11
C GLU A 664 37.23 -7.29 4.80
N ARG A 665 36.29 -8.00 4.15
CA ARG A 665 35.70 -9.25 4.66
C ARG A 665 36.77 -10.25 5.13
N ALA A 666 37.86 -10.40 4.40
CA ALA A 666 38.95 -11.33 4.73
C ALA A 666 39.59 -11.08 6.12
N PHE A 667 39.51 -9.85 6.62
CA PHE A 667 39.96 -9.47 7.95
C PHE A 667 38.81 -9.47 8.97
N VAL A 668 37.65 -8.92 8.61
CA VAL A 668 36.54 -8.69 9.56
C VAL A 668 35.77 -9.97 9.87
N GLU A 669 35.59 -10.88 8.91
CA GLU A 669 34.83 -12.13 9.11
C GLU A 669 35.49 -13.06 10.15
N PRO A 670 36.81 -13.36 10.11
CA PRO A 670 37.45 -14.12 11.19
C PRO A 670 37.38 -13.46 12.56
N LEU A 671 37.47 -12.12 12.60
CA LEU A 671 37.35 -11.34 13.84
C LEU A 671 35.93 -11.47 14.42
N PHE A 672 34.91 -11.28 13.58
CA PHE A 672 33.51 -11.47 13.96
C PHE A 672 33.27 -12.83 14.59
N TYR A 673 33.70 -13.92 13.94
CA TYR A 673 33.50 -15.27 14.48
C TYR A 673 34.28 -15.51 15.78
N THR A 674 35.46 -14.89 15.94
CA THR A 674 36.20 -14.93 17.20
C THR A 674 35.41 -14.29 18.34
N LEU A 675 34.80 -13.13 18.10
CA LEU A 675 33.98 -12.42 19.09
C LEU A 675 32.65 -13.13 19.36
N ALA A 676 31.98 -13.65 18.33
CA ALA A 676 30.76 -14.42 18.46
C ALA A 676 30.98 -15.73 19.24
N ALA A 677 32.07 -16.44 18.99
CA ALA A 677 32.41 -17.67 19.71
C ALA A 677 32.59 -17.43 21.22
N ARG A 678 33.06 -16.24 21.63
CA ARG A 678 33.14 -15.85 23.05
C ARG A 678 31.76 -15.68 23.69
N ALA A 679 30.74 -15.28 22.92
CA ALA A 679 29.38 -15.04 23.41
C ALA A 679 28.49 -16.29 23.45
N GLY A 680 28.93 -17.39 22.81
CA GLY A 680 28.08 -18.53 22.49
C GLY A 680 27.65 -18.46 21.02
N ALA A 681 27.65 -19.60 20.33
CA ALA A 681 27.60 -19.69 18.86
C ALA A 681 26.55 -18.76 18.20
N PRO A 682 26.89 -18.06 17.10
CA PRO A 682 25.99 -17.12 16.44
C PRO A 682 24.79 -17.83 15.81
N ALA A 683 23.63 -17.18 15.84
CA ALA A 683 22.47 -17.58 15.05
C ALA A 683 22.72 -17.22 13.58
N SER A 684 22.55 -18.18 12.66
CA SER A 684 22.59 -17.91 11.21
C SER A 684 21.18 -17.68 10.69
N ALA A 685 20.94 -16.59 9.97
CA ALA A 685 19.69 -16.36 9.26
C ALA A 685 19.49 -17.42 8.16
N ALA A 686 18.26 -17.86 7.95
CA ALA A 686 17.92 -18.76 6.85
C ALA A 686 17.98 -17.99 5.53
N VAL A 687 18.72 -18.49 4.55
CA VAL A 687 18.90 -17.84 3.25
C VAL A 687 18.57 -18.77 2.08
N THR A 688 18.18 -18.17 0.96
CA THR A 688 17.95 -18.83 -0.33
C THR A 688 18.85 -18.25 -1.41
N THR A 689 19.25 -19.08 -2.37
CA THR A 689 19.96 -18.64 -3.58
C THR A 689 19.03 -18.47 -4.77
N ASN A 690 17.73 -18.75 -4.62
CA ASN A 690 16.74 -18.57 -5.67
C ASN A 690 16.35 -17.08 -5.79
N PRO A 691 16.60 -16.43 -6.94
CA PRO A 691 16.21 -15.03 -7.15
C PRO A 691 14.72 -14.81 -7.39
N ASP A 692 13.91 -15.86 -7.63
CA ASP A 692 12.52 -15.72 -8.13
C ASP A 692 12.40 -14.72 -9.31
N LEU A 693 13.38 -14.78 -10.22
CA LEU A 693 13.52 -13.81 -11.31
C LEU A 693 12.33 -13.89 -12.28
N HIS A 694 11.60 -12.79 -12.43
CA HIS A 694 10.48 -12.65 -13.36
C HIS A 694 10.43 -11.23 -13.96
N LEU A 695 9.60 -11.05 -14.99
CA LEU A 695 9.34 -9.73 -15.57
C LEU A 695 7.92 -9.28 -15.25
N VAL A 696 7.73 -7.96 -15.11
CA VAL A 696 6.41 -7.33 -15.04
C VAL A 696 6.29 -6.32 -16.19
N THR A 697 5.26 -6.43 -17.03
CA THR A 697 5.05 -5.52 -18.16
C THR A 697 4.53 -4.14 -17.69
N GLN A 698 4.49 -3.17 -18.59
CA GLN A 698 3.91 -1.85 -18.32
C GLN A 698 2.42 -1.88 -17.92
N SER A 699 1.71 -2.97 -18.22
CA SER A 699 0.31 -3.20 -17.84
C SER A 699 0.15 -4.02 -16.54
N GLY A 700 1.26 -4.34 -15.86
CA GLY A 700 1.27 -5.14 -14.63
C GLY A 700 1.23 -6.65 -14.84
N ALA A 701 1.32 -7.15 -16.07
CA ALA A 701 1.29 -8.60 -16.33
C ALA A 701 2.63 -9.26 -15.96
N LEU A 702 2.59 -10.38 -15.24
CA LEU A 702 3.77 -11.15 -14.83
C LEU A 702 4.18 -12.15 -15.92
N ILE A 703 5.47 -12.18 -16.26
CA ILE A 703 6.07 -13.11 -17.22
C ILE A 703 7.20 -13.88 -16.54
N ARG A 704 7.05 -15.21 -16.43
CA ARG A 704 8.08 -16.12 -15.89
C ARG A 704 9.06 -16.57 -16.98
N PRO A 705 10.30 -16.94 -16.62
CA PRO A 705 11.28 -17.40 -17.60
C PRO A 705 10.81 -18.71 -18.23
N VAL A 706 10.87 -18.78 -19.57
CA VAL A 706 10.55 -20.00 -20.33
C VAL A 706 11.70 -21.00 -20.36
N SER A 707 12.92 -20.53 -20.11
CA SER A 707 14.10 -21.38 -19.94
C SER A 707 15.18 -20.67 -19.12
N HIS A 708 15.95 -21.45 -18.36
CA HIS A 708 17.15 -21.02 -17.65
C HIS A 708 18.25 -22.07 -17.87
N GLN A 709 19.38 -21.65 -18.44
CA GLN A 709 20.56 -22.50 -18.67
C GLN A 709 21.85 -21.72 -18.35
N GLY A 710 22.61 -22.16 -17.35
CA GLY A 710 23.79 -21.43 -16.89
C GLY A 710 23.44 -20.01 -16.46
N ALA A 711 24.15 -19.00 -16.96
CA ALA A 711 23.85 -17.60 -16.68
C ALA A 711 22.66 -17.02 -17.48
N GLN A 712 22.08 -17.76 -18.44
CA GLN A 712 21.08 -17.20 -19.36
C GLN A 712 19.64 -17.50 -18.93
N TYR A 713 18.88 -16.44 -18.65
CA TYR A 713 17.42 -16.45 -18.46
C TYR A 713 16.72 -15.96 -19.72
N ARG A 714 15.69 -16.68 -20.18
CA ARG A 714 14.93 -16.30 -21.39
C ARG A 714 13.45 -16.16 -21.09
N PHE A 715 12.85 -15.09 -21.61
CA PHE A 715 11.45 -14.72 -21.41
C PHE A 715 10.79 -14.48 -22.77
N MET A 716 9.55 -14.95 -22.93
CA MET A 716 8.75 -14.64 -24.10
C MET A 716 7.91 -13.39 -23.83
N LEU A 717 8.09 -12.37 -24.66
CA LEU A 717 7.36 -11.11 -24.57
C LEU A 717 6.19 -11.09 -25.57
N PRO A 718 4.96 -10.81 -25.13
CA PRO A 718 3.83 -10.62 -26.04
C PRO A 718 4.00 -9.36 -26.90
N PRO A 719 3.27 -9.26 -28.03
CA PRO A 719 3.26 -8.06 -28.85
C PRO A 719 2.80 -6.82 -28.06
N GLY A 720 3.41 -5.66 -28.31
CA GLY A 720 3.00 -4.38 -27.73
C GLY A 720 3.60 -4.04 -26.36
N VAL A 721 4.58 -4.80 -25.87
CA VAL A 721 5.32 -4.47 -24.64
C VAL A 721 6.39 -3.42 -24.94
N SER A 722 6.26 -2.22 -24.35
CA SER A 722 7.20 -1.11 -24.53
C SER A 722 8.26 -1.01 -23.43
N SER A 723 8.01 -1.60 -22.27
CA SER A 723 8.96 -1.72 -21.18
C SER A 723 8.61 -2.91 -20.28
N VAL A 724 9.61 -3.42 -19.57
CA VAL A 724 9.44 -4.43 -18.53
C VAL A 724 10.18 -4.00 -17.28
N ARG A 725 9.72 -4.43 -16.10
CA ARG A 725 10.51 -4.42 -14.87
C ARG A 725 11.09 -5.81 -14.63
N ILE A 726 12.39 -5.88 -14.38
CA ILE A 726 13.11 -7.07 -13.99
C ILE A 726 13.00 -7.17 -12.47
N VAL A 727 12.22 -8.14 -11.99
CA VAL A 727 11.90 -8.32 -10.58
C VAL A 727 12.56 -9.58 -10.05
N SER A 728 13.20 -9.47 -8.90
CA SER A 728 13.82 -10.59 -8.18
C SER A 728 13.70 -10.37 -6.68
N HIS A 729 13.94 -11.41 -5.88
CA HIS A 729 14.39 -11.23 -4.51
C HIS A 729 15.59 -10.28 -4.48
N ALA A 730 15.66 -9.48 -3.43
CA ALA A 730 16.79 -8.62 -3.13
C ALA A 730 17.06 -8.64 -1.63
N SER A 731 18.33 -8.64 -1.27
CA SER A 731 18.78 -8.57 0.13
C SER A 731 20.10 -7.84 0.19
N ARG A 732 20.41 -7.31 1.37
CA ARG A 732 21.71 -6.70 1.60
C ARG A 732 22.74 -7.78 1.90
N PRO A 733 23.93 -7.76 1.26
CA PRO A 733 25.01 -8.67 1.63
C PRO A 733 25.34 -8.64 3.13
N SER A 734 25.29 -7.46 3.76
CA SER A 734 25.44 -7.29 5.21
C SER A 734 24.43 -8.09 6.06
N ASP A 735 23.26 -8.41 5.51
CA ASP A 735 22.21 -9.12 6.25
C ASP A 735 22.19 -10.61 5.88
N ALA A 736 22.35 -10.93 4.58
CA ALA A 736 22.23 -12.30 4.07
C ALA A 736 23.53 -13.11 4.16
N ILE A 737 24.70 -12.47 4.07
CA ILE A 737 26.00 -13.14 4.26
C ILE A 737 26.45 -12.96 5.71
N GLY A 738 26.30 -11.75 6.23
CA GLY A 738 26.58 -11.40 7.62
C GLY A 738 27.13 -9.97 7.77
N PRO A 739 27.08 -9.41 8.98
CA PRO A 739 27.38 -7.99 9.25
C PRO A 739 28.84 -7.62 8.94
N PHE A 740 29.74 -8.59 8.90
CA PHE A 740 31.14 -8.44 8.49
C PHE A 740 31.33 -8.15 6.98
N VAL A 741 30.25 -8.00 6.22
CA VAL A 741 30.23 -7.51 4.84
C VAL A 741 29.71 -6.08 4.82
N ASP A 742 30.48 -5.17 4.21
CA ASP A 742 30.17 -3.74 4.22
C ASP A 742 29.14 -3.31 3.15
N ASP A 743 28.92 -4.12 2.12
CA ASP A 743 27.92 -3.78 1.10
C ASP A 743 26.50 -3.86 1.67
N ARG A 744 25.88 -2.69 1.79
CA ARG A 744 24.53 -2.47 2.33
C ARG A 744 23.49 -2.21 1.24
N ARG A 745 23.85 -2.34 -0.04
CA ARG A 745 22.89 -2.20 -1.14
C ARG A 745 21.93 -3.39 -1.12
N ALA A 746 20.63 -3.15 -1.34
CA ALA A 746 19.69 -4.24 -1.58
C ALA A 746 19.96 -4.80 -2.99
N LEU A 747 20.70 -5.90 -3.10
CA LEU A 747 21.16 -6.45 -4.37
C LEU A 747 20.19 -7.53 -4.86
N GLY A 748 19.65 -7.34 -6.06
CA GLY A 748 18.83 -8.31 -6.77
C GLY A 748 19.69 -9.29 -7.57
N VAL A 749 19.86 -9.02 -8.86
CA VAL A 749 20.68 -9.84 -9.77
C VAL A 749 21.73 -8.98 -10.49
N ALA A 750 22.93 -9.52 -10.69
CA ALA A 750 23.99 -8.88 -11.45
C ALA A 750 23.87 -9.26 -12.93
N ILE A 751 23.55 -8.28 -13.78
CA ILE A 751 23.31 -8.50 -15.20
C ILE A 751 24.48 -7.97 -16.02
N ALA A 752 25.10 -8.84 -16.82
CA ALA A 752 26.19 -8.47 -17.72
C ALA A 752 25.73 -8.09 -19.12
N GLY A 753 24.63 -8.70 -19.59
CA GLY A 753 24.16 -8.53 -20.95
C GLY A 753 22.66 -8.73 -21.08
N ILE A 754 22.05 -7.93 -21.95
CA ILE A 754 20.62 -7.99 -22.25
C ILE A 754 20.45 -8.03 -23.77
N GLN A 755 19.74 -9.05 -24.25
CA GLN A 755 19.46 -9.23 -25.68
C GLN A 755 17.96 -9.38 -25.91
N LEU A 756 17.42 -8.59 -26.85
CA LEU A 756 16.07 -8.77 -27.38
C LEU A 756 16.17 -9.47 -28.74
N ILE A 757 15.56 -10.63 -28.87
CA ILE A 757 15.60 -11.47 -30.06
C ILE A 757 14.22 -11.42 -30.74
N THR A 758 14.19 -10.95 -31.98
CA THR A 758 13.01 -10.96 -32.85
C THR A 758 13.19 -12.02 -33.96
N VAL A 759 12.18 -12.19 -34.81
CA VAL A 759 12.23 -13.14 -35.94
C VAL A 759 13.39 -12.81 -36.90
N ASP A 760 13.70 -11.53 -37.06
CA ASP A 760 14.61 -11.05 -38.10
C ASP A 760 15.98 -10.60 -37.53
N GLN A 761 16.08 -10.25 -36.23
CA GLN A 761 17.28 -9.65 -35.66
C GLN A 761 17.48 -9.90 -34.15
N LYS A 762 18.73 -9.81 -33.68
CA LYS A 762 19.09 -9.68 -32.26
C LYS A 762 19.50 -8.24 -31.96
N HIS A 763 18.89 -7.64 -30.94
CA HIS A 763 19.17 -6.28 -30.45
C HIS A 763 19.82 -6.36 -29.08
N SER A 764 21.01 -5.78 -28.92
CA SER A 764 21.62 -5.61 -27.60
C SER A 764 21.02 -4.37 -26.92
N LEU A 765 20.52 -4.53 -25.69
CA LEU A 765 19.96 -3.43 -24.91
C LEU A 765 20.99 -2.93 -23.89
N THR A 766 21.38 -1.67 -24.00
CA THR A 766 22.45 -1.07 -23.18
C THR A 766 21.95 0.04 -22.25
N ALA A 767 20.63 0.18 -22.07
CA ALA A 767 20.05 1.23 -21.20
C ALA A 767 20.59 1.17 -19.77
N HIS A 768 20.84 -0.03 -19.23
CA HIS A 768 21.44 -0.27 -17.92
C HIS A 768 22.92 0.14 -17.81
N LEU A 769 23.60 0.38 -18.93
CA LEU A 769 25.02 0.77 -19.00
C LEU A 769 25.21 2.27 -19.24
N GLN A 770 24.14 3.05 -19.37
CA GLN A 770 24.23 4.49 -19.59
C GLN A 770 24.53 5.24 -18.28
N THR A 771 25.11 6.44 -18.37
CA THR A 771 25.38 7.30 -17.20
C THR A 771 24.10 7.66 -16.44
N GLU A 772 23.01 7.91 -17.16
CA GLU A 772 21.67 8.03 -16.60
C GLU A 772 20.94 6.70 -16.77
N GLN A 773 20.98 5.87 -15.74
CA GLN A 773 20.32 4.56 -15.76
C GLN A 773 18.81 4.70 -15.47
N PRO A 774 17.98 3.82 -16.04
CA PRO A 774 16.58 3.70 -15.63
C PRO A 774 16.45 3.38 -14.13
N SER A 775 15.26 3.58 -13.55
CA SER A 775 15.02 3.30 -12.13
C SER A 775 15.29 1.83 -11.77
N GLY A 776 15.93 1.61 -10.62
CA GLY A 776 16.17 0.28 -10.05
C GLY A 776 17.47 -0.41 -10.49
N TRP A 777 18.35 0.29 -11.20
CA TRP A 777 19.73 -0.13 -11.45
C TRP A 777 20.71 0.59 -10.53
N TYR A 778 21.77 -0.09 -10.09
CA TYR A 778 22.92 0.54 -9.46
C TYR A 778 23.96 0.94 -10.51
N GLY A 779 24.67 2.06 -10.32
CA GLY A 779 25.76 2.46 -11.21
C GLY A 779 26.84 1.37 -11.32
N ALA A 780 27.46 1.25 -12.50
CA ALA A 780 28.67 0.42 -12.65
C ALA A 780 29.77 0.94 -11.74
N GLU A 781 30.49 0.04 -11.05
CA GLU A 781 31.58 0.42 -10.15
C GLU A 781 32.69 1.13 -10.95
N ALA A 782 33.23 2.22 -10.40
CA ALA A 782 34.11 3.12 -11.13
C ALA A 782 35.38 2.41 -11.62
N GLY A 783 35.50 2.23 -12.95
CA GLY A 783 36.74 1.79 -13.60
C GLY A 783 36.71 0.43 -14.29
N GLU A 784 35.62 -0.34 -14.22
CA GLU A 784 35.54 -1.65 -14.89
C GLU A 784 34.27 -1.83 -15.74
N ALA A 785 34.40 -2.45 -16.91
CA ALA A 785 33.28 -2.91 -17.73
C ALA A 785 32.70 -4.21 -17.12
N GLY A 786 32.08 -4.09 -15.95
CA GLY A 786 31.53 -5.20 -15.16
C GLY A 786 30.00 -5.32 -15.24
N PRO A 787 29.40 -6.39 -14.67
CA PRO A 787 27.96 -6.55 -14.56
C PRO A 787 27.34 -5.46 -13.67
N VAL A 788 26.09 -5.10 -13.98
CA VAL A 788 25.33 -4.08 -13.26
C VAL A 788 24.28 -4.74 -12.38
N TRP A 789 24.24 -4.38 -11.11
CA TRP A 789 23.28 -4.93 -10.16
C TRP A 789 21.93 -4.23 -10.26
N THR A 790 20.84 -5.02 -10.19
CA THR A 790 19.50 -4.50 -9.93
C THR A 790 19.27 -4.31 -8.43
N ASN A 791 18.33 -3.45 -8.06
CA ASN A 791 17.88 -3.31 -6.67
C ASN A 791 16.72 -4.26 -6.27
N GLY A 792 16.47 -5.30 -7.09
CA GLY A 792 15.31 -6.17 -6.99
C GLY A 792 14.12 -5.76 -7.85
N ASN A 793 14.10 -4.53 -8.40
CA ASN A 793 13.01 -4.08 -9.28
C ASN A 793 13.48 -3.03 -10.31
N ALA A 794 14.12 -3.49 -11.38
CA ALA A 794 14.79 -2.63 -12.35
C ALA A 794 13.98 -2.41 -13.64
N LEU A 795 13.79 -1.15 -14.05
CA LEU A 795 13.10 -0.80 -15.29
C LEU A 795 14.01 -1.05 -16.50
N LEU A 796 13.50 -1.74 -17.51
CA LEU A 796 14.16 -1.94 -18.80
C LEU A 796 13.24 -1.44 -19.93
N PRO A 797 13.54 -0.27 -20.52
CA PRO A 797 12.89 0.18 -21.73
C PRO A 797 13.20 -0.76 -22.92
N LEU A 798 12.18 -1.06 -23.73
CA LEU A 798 12.33 -1.85 -24.95
C LEU A 798 12.23 -0.95 -26.18
N PRO A 799 12.97 -1.23 -27.27
CA PRO A 799 12.86 -0.48 -28.51
C PRO A 799 11.50 -0.70 -29.16
N VAL A 800 11.01 0.32 -29.87
CA VAL A 800 9.79 0.19 -30.70
C VAL A 800 10.11 -0.70 -31.89
N LEU A 801 9.44 -1.85 -32.00
CA LEU A 801 9.60 -2.79 -33.12
C LEU A 801 8.60 -2.49 -34.24
N GLU A 802 9.04 -2.51 -35.50
CA GLU A 802 8.20 -2.19 -36.68
C GLU A 802 7.07 -3.21 -36.91
N ARG A 803 7.19 -4.43 -36.38
CA ARG A 803 6.16 -5.47 -36.42
C ARG A 803 5.71 -5.83 -35.02
N ASN A 804 4.40 -5.80 -34.79
CA ASN A 804 3.76 -6.20 -33.54
C ASN A 804 3.76 -7.74 -33.39
N ALA A 805 4.95 -8.33 -33.25
CA ALA A 805 5.17 -9.77 -33.15
C ALA A 805 5.77 -10.14 -31.78
N MET A 806 5.65 -11.41 -31.39
CA MET A 806 6.29 -11.93 -30.18
C MET A 806 7.82 -11.80 -30.30
N SER A 807 8.48 -11.47 -29.18
CA SER A 807 9.93 -11.39 -29.07
C SER A 807 10.43 -12.16 -27.86
N MET A 808 11.72 -12.51 -27.83
CA MET A 808 12.34 -13.19 -26.69
C MET A 808 13.38 -12.28 -26.06
N LEU A 809 13.23 -11.99 -24.76
CA LEU A 809 14.24 -11.29 -23.97
C LEU A 809 15.17 -12.31 -23.31
N SER A 810 16.48 -12.14 -23.49
CA SER A 810 17.52 -12.94 -22.86
C SER A 810 18.34 -12.07 -21.93
N LEU A 811 18.44 -12.46 -20.66
CA LEU A 811 19.26 -11.82 -19.63
C LEU A 811 20.44 -12.73 -19.28
N GLU A 812 21.64 -12.17 -19.22
CA GLU A 812 22.84 -12.85 -18.72
C GLU A 812 23.11 -12.42 -17.27
N VAL A 813 22.74 -13.30 -16.33
CA VAL A 813 22.86 -13.11 -14.88
C VAL A 813 24.11 -13.80 -14.38
N LEU A 814 25.10 -13.01 -13.91
CA LEU A 814 26.39 -13.53 -13.44
C LEU A 814 26.43 -13.83 -11.94
N ALA A 815 25.61 -13.14 -11.16
CA ALA A 815 25.50 -13.35 -9.72
C ALA A 815 24.08 -13.08 -9.23
N ALA A 816 23.65 -13.83 -8.22
CA ALA A 816 22.35 -13.74 -7.58
C ALA A 816 22.47 -14.27 -6.14
N GLY A 817 21.90 -13.54 -5.18
CA GLY A 817 21.83 -13.93 -3.78
C GLY A 817 23.18 -13.98 -3.07
N PRO A 818 23.21 -14.50 -1.82
CA PRO A 818 22.07 -15.07 -1.08
C PRO A 818 21.03 -14.02 -0.69
N TYR A 819 19.77 -14.47 -0.53
CA TYR A 819 18.63 -13.67 -0.10
C TYR A 819 18.10 -14.18 1.24
N LEU A 820 17.67 -13.27 2.12
CA LEU A 820 16.99 -13.67 3.36
C LEU A 820 15.67 -14.37 3.02
N LEU A 821 15.45 -15.55 3.60
CA LEU A 821 14.12 -16.16 3.62
C LEU A 821 13.29 -15.34 4.60
N ALA A 822 12.26 -14.64 4.11
CA ALA A 822 11.30 -14.00 5.00
C ALA A 822 10.79 -15.05 6.00
N GLU A 823 10.77 -14.73 7.30
CA GLU A 823 9.92 -15.48 8.22
C GLU A 823 8.53 -15.47 7.59
N GLN A 824 8.00 -16.66 7.31
CA GLN A 824 6.66 -16.82 6.78
C GLN A 824 5.67 -16.33 7.84
N THR A 825 5.45 -15.02 7.89
CA THR A 825 4.21 -14.47 8.39
C THR A 825 3.15 -14.90 7.39
N GLU A 826 2.33 -15.86 7.80
CA GLU A 826 1.25 -16.52 7.06
C GLU A 826 0.53 -15.59 6.04
N MET A 827 1.04 -15.58 4.81
CA MET A 827 0.37 -15.01 3.64
C MET A 827 0.75 -15.84 2.42
N GLU A 828 0.47 -17.15 2.44
CA GLU A 828 0.28 -17.98 1.22
C GLU A 828 -0.03 -19.45 1.59
N THR A 829 -1.21 -19.71 2.16
CA THR A 829 -1.87 -21.03 2.03
C THR A 829 -3.39 -20.94 2.27
N THR A 830 -4.09 -20.16 1.44
CA THR A 830 -5.56 -20.27 1.29
C THR A 830 -6.00 -19.75 -0.07
N ALA A 831 -5.53 -20.39 -1.14
CA ALA A 831 -6.15 -20.24 -2.46
C ALA A 831 -5.76 -21.42 -3.36
N TYR A 832 -6.14 -22.65 -2.97
CA TYR A 832 -6.45 -23.78 -3.87
C TYR A 832 -7.03 -24.93 -3.02
N SER A 833 -8.13 -24.63 -2.31
CA SER A 833 -9.16 -25.58 -1.85
C SER A 833 -10.14 -24.86 -0.91
N ALA A 834 -11.03 -24.07 -1.52
CA ALA A 834 -12.38 -23.82 -1.05
C ALA A 834 -13.19 -23.34 -2.25
#